data_AF-A0A6A4ZLL0-F1
#
_entry.id   AF-A0A6A4ZLL0-F1
#
_cell.length_a   1.000
_cell.length_b   1.000
_cell.length_c   1.000
_cell.angle_alpha   90.00
_cell.angle_beta   90.00
_cell.angle_gamma   90.00
#
_symmetry.space_group_name_H-M   'P 1'
#
loop_
_entity.id
_entity.type
_entity.pdbx_description
1 polymer ?
#
loop_
_entity_poly.entity_id
_entity_poly.type
_entity_poly.pdbx_seq_one_letter_code
_entity_poly.pdbx_strand_id
1 'polypeptide(L)'
;MPSTKTSHHRLYAILAGTYVGLSLAASAWYLQLLDPVFSNDILWTKYAPSRDQALLIDLFNRGLVTLESNASVVPFDLLAPAASMDKTYATDSTTTEVSPTYARRLILAPLSPAYAITNLRRLSPSWIFNMYSQYCWLDFGHVWEMAHTDARQARCSAQYSTNAAVTMESILRNQVWADFDHIYGGPGGAFTIIAQVYLETVVPQGPAWLAATSTALTALTIDQEVAYWQANHATYFQLQWHNQYQVGIADTFQIQSALGLTQDITLKKLAKTDEIWTSTNLFWSEYFDQSLAVIYNQSLIHAAPNYWTKPPNPYDLEGGAGLFDVVSGDYINQARVFRAVIGPFMSVDLFYIQVPVELTQLYTAFQSSLFTALQQDHTGAFDTVTGMTMQPMPAAWHIPNQVFGGGNPMCVFQPATSYVQQLFSFYDACGATVPFRVVLTTYSSVFATVAMGPALNVQSTCALDTTNPNACITYIQTVVRIAAAMGLPTIQPLASSAHTAIASLGISIAQFATTTPQSPLNWTMLTQPLLQDISFATFGWALLYDWIQGDREVVSFQGDAGTLVLVSATQPTLSYPSSTKYIGASIRLIFWLMAYATAILCLIYVVCCIWLVRIRFDLAAINLVWFNHLASSIWVGRPLLYVRGMTAILMLSSSQVNLVTRGARSHFEFGPRRVVETMLVAGEATWIVYVVVDCCTILTGRATRVNAVLSCIFGWLVLVVLECTSPVLPLATFHRVCTPVNMDQAIRCTSGLVQVGRFARILLVGGLLGAAFLLGFLVAQIHSLWSTTSLIATKTPRHLLGVGDVYLTSLDGSSARDAMWTMDKVSCILVGLIPFRWRHRAYIFDVKLWLVHEADASQAASVSFVTTTTTRPQTLPVVPHDKTGGSSPKLQHRILQVLKSTFGIAYVIGSIVGSVSYLQVSQVNLANDILWAQFNMTGAHAFFANWLNQELLLGVQNASLQLTQEAINMDGTFDATNAVVQFAANYGAQMQHTEMATVEATVAGLRVTDPCLVPWIFTQYCFVDFDKRWELANSAARLRRCQQQYMTTNGAVYL
;
A
#
# COMPACT_ATOMS: atom_id res chain seq x y z
N MET A 1 -33.29 47.61 -54.51
CA MET A 1 -33.25 46.99 -53.16
C MET A 1 -32.67 45.57 -53.25
N PRO A 2 -31.36 45.39 -52.98
CA PRO A 2 -30.81 44.08 -52.59
C PRO A 2 -29.80 44.23 -51.44
N SER A 3 -30.21 44.05 -50.17
CA SER A 3 -29.23 44.00 -49.06
C SER A 3 -29.62 43.12 -47.87
N THR A 4 -30.82 42.54 -47.83
CA THR A 4 -31.29 41.76 -46.67
C THR A 4 -30.84 40.30 -46.71
N LYS A 5 -30.80 39.64 -47.88
CA LYS A 5 -30.40 38.21 -47.99
C LYS A 5 -28.91 37.93 -47.69
N THR A 6 -28.02 38.88 -47.92
CA THR A 6 -26.56 38.72 -47.66
C THR A 6 -26.19 38.96 -46.19
N SER A 7 -26.99 39.73 -45.44
CA SER A 7 -26.77 39.99 -44.00
C SER A 7 -27.06 38.74 -43.15
N HIS A 8 -28.16 38.04 -43.42
CA HIS A 8 -28.53 36.83 -42.68
C HIS A 8 -27.52 35.68 -42.85
N HIS A 9 -27.03 35.41 -44.07
CA HIS A 9 -26.01 34.35 -44.27
C HIS A 9 -24.70 34.62 -43.53
N ARG A 10 -24.26 35.89 -43.49
CA ARG A 10 -23.07 36.28 -42.71
C ARG A 10 -23.28 36.11 -41.21
N LEU A 11 -24.46 36.48 -40.70
CA LEU A 11 -24.82 36.29 -39.29
C LEU A 11 -24.80 34.81 -38.91
N TYR A 12 -25.41 33.93 -39.72
CA TYR A 12 -25.38 32.49 -39.47
C TYR A 12 -23.97 31.89 -39.53
N ALA A 13 -23.13 32.34 -40.47
CA ALA A 13 -21.74 31.89 -40.56
C ALA A 13 -20.91 32.33 -39.35
N ILE A 14 -21.14 33.56 -38.84
CA ILE A 14 -20.53 34.05 -37.59
C ILE A 14 -21.01 33.21 -36.40
N LEU A 15 -22.32 32.99 -36.25
CA LEU A 15 -22.87 32.18 -35.15
C LEU A 15 -22.34 30.74 -35.16
N ALA A 16 -22.27 30.10 -36.34
CA ALA A 16 -21.70 28.76 -36.46
C ALA A 16 -20.20 28.74 -36.16
N GLY A 17 -19.45 29.76 -36.57
CA GLY A 17 -18.04 29.93 -36.21
C GLY A 17 -17.84 30.11 -34.71
N THR A 18 -18.65 30.96 -34.07
CA THR A 18 -18.65 31.17 -32.62
C THR A 18 -18.99 29.88 -31.87
N TYR A 19 -19.96 29.10 -32.33
CA TYR A 19 -20.28 27.78 -31.76
C TYR A 19 -19.06 26.84 -31.77
N VAL A 20 -18.36 26.73 -32.91
CA VAL A 20 -17.17 25.88 -33.01
C VAL A 20 -16.05 26.41 -32.09
N GLY A 21 -15.84 27.72 -32.06
CA GLY A 21 -14.89 28.35 -31.15
C GLY A 21 -15.18 28.06 -29.67
N LEU A 22 -16.44 28.17 -29.25
CA LEU A 22 -16.87 27.83 -27.88
C LEU A 22 -16.72 26.34 -27.59
N SER A 23 -17.03 25.47 -28.56
CA SER A 23 -16.84 24.02 -28.41
C SER A 23 -15.36 23.66 -28.24
N LEU A 24 -14.45 24.30 -28.98
CA LEU A 24 -13.02 24.05 -28.85
C LEU A 24 -12.45 24.64 -27.56
N ALA A 25 -12.96 25.79 -27.12
CA ALA A 25 -12.64 26.35 -25.80
C ALA A 25 -13.10 25.41 -24.69
N ALA A 26 -14.28 24.81 -24.80
CA ALA A 26 -14.78 23.79 -23.90
C ALA A 26 -13.87 22.54 -23.92
N SER A 27 -13.46 22.06 -25.10
CA SER A 27 -12.51 20.95 -25.23
C SER A 27 -11.12 21.25 -24.68
N ALA A 28 -10.67 22.52 -24.70
CA ALA A 28 -9.44 22.95 -24.04
C ALA A 28 -9.61 23.03 -22.52
N TRP A 29 -10.77 23.48 -22.03
CA TRP A 29 -11.11 23.47 -20.60
C TRP A 29 -11.20 22.03 -20.07
N TYR A 30 -11.73 21.09 -20.86
CA TYR A 30 -11.73 19.67 -20.50
C TYR A 30 -10.32 19.13 -20.25
N LEU A 31 -9.32 19.53 -21.04
CA LEU A 31 -7.93 19.12 -20.78
C LEU A 31 -7.44 19.61 -19.41
N GLN A 32 -7.87 20.79 -18.94
CA GLN A 32 -7.51 21.26 -17.59
C GLN A 32 -8.15 20.42 -16.48
N LEU A 33 -9.33 19.84 -16.73
CA LEU A 33 -9.98 18.90 -15.80
C LEU A 33 -9.37 17.50 -15.86
N LEU A 34 -8.93 17.07 -17.05
CA LEU A 34 -8.32 15.77 -17.30
C LEU A 34 -6.90 15.67 -16.73
N ASP A 35 -6.14 16.75 -16.84
CA ASP A 35 -4.74 16.85 -16.40
C ASP A 35 -4.48 16.31 -14.98
N PRO A 36 -5.18 16.77 -13.93
CA PRO A 36 -4.96 16.29 -12.56
C PRO A 36 -5.43 14.85 -12.32
N VAL A 37 -6.31 14.29 -13.17
CA VAL A 37 -6.78 12.90 -13.07
C VAL A 37 -5.74 11.94 -13.65
N PHE A 38 -5.14 12.32 -14.79
CA PHE A 38 -4.18 11.51 -15.55
C PHE A 38 -2.72 11.83 -15.15
N SER A 39 -2.51 12.38 -13.95
CA SER A 39 -1.18 12.63 -13.39
C SER A 39 -0.55 11.38 -12.76
N ASN A 40 -1.35 10.34 -12.54
CA ASN A 40 -0.98 9.08 -11.89
C ASN A 40 -1.80 7.91 -12.47
N ASP A 41 -1.32 6.69 -12.26
CA ASP A 41 -1.93 5.48 -12.85
C ASP A 41 -3.20 4.98 -12.15
N ILE A 42 -3.50 5.49 -10.94
CA ILE A 42 -4.69 5.12 -10.17
C ILE A 42 -5.92 5.98 -10.49
N LEU A 43 -5.77 7.00 -11.33
CA LEU A 43 -6.83 7.95 -11.74
C LEU A 43 -7.43 8.73 -10.56
N TRP A 44 -6.63 8.97 -9.51
CA TRP A 44 -7.03 9.78 -8.35
C TRP A 44 -6.61 11.23 -8.58
N THR A 45 -7.57 12.14 -8.60
CA THR A 45 -7.31 13.58 -8.81
C THR A 45 -6.37 14.18 -7.79
N LYS A 46 -5.30 14.83 -8.25
CA LYS A 46 -4.33 15.56 -7.40
C LYS A 46 -3.68 14.70 -6.31
N TYR A 47 -3.63 13.38 -6.49
CA TYR A 47 -3.00 12.47 -5.55
C TYR A 47 -1.52 12.82 -5.34
N ALA A 48 -1.12 12.95 -4.08
CA ALA A 48 0.26 13.18 -3.69
C ALA A 48 0.69 12.17 -2.61
N PRO A 49 1.88 11.52 -2.75
CA PRO A 49 2.41 10.62 -1.73
C PRO A 49 2.59 11.26 -0.35
N SER A 50 3.01 12.53 -0.29
CA SER A 50 3.17 13.26 0.98
C SER A 50 1.85 13.65 1.65
N ARG A 51 0.71 13.51 0.94
CA ARG A 51 -0.59 13.97 1.43
C ARG A 51 -1.60 12.84 1.53
N ASP A 52 -2.15 12.44 0.39
CA ASP A 52 -3.25 11.50 0.31
C ASP A 52 -2.79 10.09 0.69
N GLN A 53 -1.62 9.66 0.21
CA GLN A 53 -1.04 8.36 0.57
C GLN A 53 -0.72 8.30 2.06
N ALA A 54 -0.07 9.34 2.59
CA ALA A 54 0.33 9.41 3.97
C ALA A 54 -0.87 9.35 4.93
N LEU A 55 -1.94 10.09 4.62
CA LEU A 55 -3.20 10.01 5.37
C LEU A 55 -3.83 8.62 5.28
N LEU A 56 -3.89 8.01 4.07
CA LEU A 56 -4.39 6.65 3.93
C LEU A 56 -3.59 5.65 4.77
N ILE A 57 -2.26 5.73 4.75
CA ILE A 57 -1.37 4.86 5.53
C ILE A 57 -1.68 5.00 7.02
N ASP A 58 -1.79 6.23 7.54
CA ASP A 58 -2.09 6.48 8.95
C ASP A 58 -3.49 5.96 9.34
N LEU A 59 -4.51 6.18 8.50
CA LEU A 59 -5.87 5.69 8.73
C LEU A 59 -5.93 4.16 8.72
N PHE A 60 -5.25 3.50 7.78
CA PHE A 60 -5.18 2.05 7.73
C PHE A 60 -4.42 1.49 8.93
N ASN A 61 -3.28 2.09 9.29
CA ASN A 61 -2.50 1.68 10.46
C ASN A 61 -3.34 1.73 11.73
N ARG A 62 -4.14 2.80 11.91
CA ARG A 62 -5.06 2.95 13.04
C ARG A 62 -6.19 1.92 13.04
N GLY A 63 -6.80 1.64 11.88
CA GLY A 63 -7.89 0.67 11.76
C GLY A 63 -7.45 -0.78 11.99
N LEU A 64 -6.25 -1.15 11.50
CA LEU A 64 -5.69 -2.50 11.60
C LEU A 64 -5.35 -2.94 13.02
N VAL A 65 -5.18 -1.98 13.94
CA VAL A 65 -4.93 -2.24 15.35
C VAL A 65 -6.11 -2.97 16.02
N THR A 66 -7.34 -2.65 15.63
CA THR A 66 -8.55 -3.27 16.22
C THR A 66 -9.07 -4.45 15.43
N LEU A 67 -8.48 -4.76 14.27
CA LEU A 67 -8.92 -5.86 13.42
C LEU A 67 -8.32 -7.19 13.93
N GLU A 68 -9.13 -8.24 13.99
CA GLU A 68 -8.65 -9.60 14.23
C GLU A 68 -7.94 -10.17 12.99
N SER A 69 -6.98 -11.07 13.18
CA SER A 69 -6.12 -11.66 12.14
C SER A 69 -6.89 -12.41 11.05
N ASN A 70 -8.08 -12.92 11.37
CA ASN A 70 -8.92 -13.76 10.50
C ASN A 70 -10.31 -13.14 10.24
N ALA A 71 -10.48 -11.84 10.47
CA ALA A 71 -11.76 -11.19 10.25
C ALA A 71 -12.15 -11.23 8.77
N SER A 72 -13.44 -11.51 8.49
CA SER A 72 -14.06 -11.31 7.17
C SER A 72 -13.83 -9.88 6.68
N VAL A 73 -13.96 -9.65 5.37
CA VAL A 73 -13.86 -8.30 4.77
C VAL A 73 -14.71 -7.29 5.56
N VAL A 74 -14.06 -6.33 6.22
CA VAL A 74 -14.72 -5.29 7.03
C VAL A 74 -14.78 -3.99 6.22
N PRO A 75 -15.97 -3.39 5.99
CA PRO A 75 -16.07 -2.11 5.31
C PRO A 75 -15.49 -0.99 6.20
N PHE A 76 -14.73 -0.09 5.58
CA PHE A 76 -14.18 1.10 6.20
C PHE A 76 -14.64 2.33 5.42
N ASP A 77 -15.43 3.18 6.05
CA ASP A 77 -15.88 4.43 5.44
C ASP A 77 -14.81 5.51 5.59
N LEU A 78 -14.12 5.80 4.48
CA LEU A 78 -13.09 6.84 4.40
C LEU A 78 -13.64 8.26 4.66
N LEU A 79 -14.95 8.45 4.57
CA LEU A 79 -15.62 9.74 4.77
C LEU A 79 -16.26 9.86 6.16
N ALA A 80 -16.16 8.82 7.00
CA ALA A 80 -16.70 8.85 8.35
C ALA A 80 -15.90 9.82 9.26
N PRO A 81 -16.53 10.40 10.30
CA PRO A 81 -15.83 11.31 11.22
C PRO A 81 -14.63 10.66 11.93
N ALA A 82 -14.73 9.35 12.21
CA ALA A 82 -13.65 8.56 12.81
C ALA A 82 -12.46 8.34 11.86
N ALA A 83 -12.62 8.55 10.55
CA ALA A 83 -11.55 8.49 9.55
C ALA A 83 -10.80 9.84 9.49
N SER A 84 -10.27 10.27 10.63
CA SER A 84 -9.48 11.50 10.76
C SER A 84 -8.20 11.27 11.57
N MET A 85 -7.18 12.06 11.28
CA MET A 85 -5.88 12.02 11.96
C MET A 85 -5.52 13.39 12.52
N ASP A 86 -4.99 13.42 13.75
CA ASP A 86 -4.44 14.62 14.42
C ASP A 86 -3.05 14.97 13.86
N LYS A 87 -3.00 15.15 12.55
CA LYS A 87 -1.77 15.43 11.81
C LYS A 87 -2.09 16.25 10.60
N THR A 88 -1.26 17.27 10.34
CA THR A 88 -1.33 18.04 9.11
C THR A 88 -0.35 17.47 8.09
N TYR A 89 -0.85 17.12 6.92
CA TYR A 89 -0.04 16.59 5.82
C TYR A 89 0.37 17.73 4.88
N ALA A 90 1.12 18.69 5.42
CA ALA A 90 1.55 19.88 4.67
C ALA A 90 3.02 19.85 4.24
N THR A 91 3.81 18.91 4.77
CA THR A 91 5.25 18.78 4.50
C THR A 91 5.53 17.91 3.28
N ASP A 92 6.65 18.15 2.59
CA ASP A 92 7.05 17.37 1.41
C ASP A 92 7.46 15.92 1.74
N SER A 93 7.93 15.69 2.95
CA SER A 93 8.14 14.36 3.53
C SER A 93 7.22 14.16 4.72
N THR A 94 6.50 13.05 4.72
CA THR A 94 5.65 12.65 5.84
C THR A 94 6.05 11.26 6.29
N THR A 95 5.99 11.05 7.59
CA THR A 95 6.21 9.74 8.21
C THR A 95 4.88 9.16 8.71
N THR A 96 4.89 7.90 9.10
CA THR A 96 3.84 7.25 9.90
C THR A 96 4.53 6.62 11.10
N GLU A 97 3.86 6.60 12.24
CA GLU A 97 4.40 5.97 13.44
C GLU A 97 3.98 4.50 13.45
N VAL A 98 4.96 3.60 13.56
CA VAL A 98 4.75 2.16 13.58
C VAL A 98 5.08 1.62 14.94
N SER A 99 4.09 1.01 15.61
CA SER A 99 4.36 0.28 16.84
C SER A 99 5.11 -1.05 16.56
N PRO A 100 6.23 -1.31 17.23
CA PRO A 100 6.94 -2.59 17.14
C PRO A 100 6.15 -3.80 17.66
N THR A 101 5.16 -3.59 18.56
CA THR A 101 4.34 -4.69 19.10
C THR A 101 3.42 -5.31 18.05
N TYR A 102 3.08 -4.55 16.99
CA TYR A 102 2.10 -4.97 15.98
C TYR A 102 2.50 -6.30 15.32
N ALA A 103 3.78 -6.44 14.94
CA ALA A 103 4.27 -7.67 14.33
C ALA A 103 4.23 -8.86 15.30
N ARG A 104 4.62 -8.64 16.57
CA ARG A 104 4.58 -9.67 17.62
C ARG A 104 3.16 -10.13 17.92
N ARG A 105 2.21 -9.19 17.99
CA ARG A 105 0.79 -9.49 18.18
C ARG A 105 0.26 -10.45 17.12
N LEU A 106 0.71 -10.31 15.88
CA LEU A 106 0.29 -11.18 14.77
C LEU A 106 0.95 -12.55 14.82
N ILE A 107 2.26 -12.61 15.05
CA ILE A 107 3.02 -13.88 15.05
C ILE A 107 2.74 -14.73 16.29
N LEU A 108 2.63 -14.11 17.46
CA LEU A 108 2.45 -14.81 18.74
C LEU A 108 0.97 -15.09 19.08
N ALA A 109 0.05 -14.77 18.17
CA ALA A 109 -1.34 -15.17 18.28
C ALA A 109 -1.48 -16.69 18.10
N PRO A 110 -2.46 -17.34 18.75
CA PRO A 110 -2.79 -18.73 18.47
C PRO A 110 -3.17 -18.92 16.99
N LEU A 111 -2.41 -19.76 16.27
CA LEU A 111 -2.62 -20.05 14.86
C LEU A 111 -3.48 -21.31 14.69
N SER A 112 -4.30 -21.34 13.64
CA SER A 112 -5.03 -22.55 13.27
C SER A 112 -4.07 -23.62 12.74
N PRO A 113 -4.35 -24.93 12.94
CA PRO A 113 -3.51 -26.01 12.43
C PRO A 113 -3.24 -25.90 10.92
N ALA A 114 -4.26 -25.58 10.11
CA ALA A 114 -4.11 -25.43 8.66
C ALA A 114 -3.12 -24.32 8.29
N TYR A 115 -3.19 -23.17 8.98
CA TYR A 115 -2.27 -22.07 8.77
C TYR A 115 -0.85 -22.42 9.22
N ALA A 116 -0.70 -23.04 10.40
CA ALA A 116 0.59 -23.45 10.93
C ALA A 116 1.28 -24.47 10.01
N ILE A 117 0.60 -25.57 9.65
CA ILE A 117 1.10 -26.62 8.76
C ILE A 117 1.56 -26.03 7.42
N THR A 118 0.75 -25.17 6.80
CA THR A 118 1.09 -24.54 5.51
C THR A 118 2.42 -23.77 5.59
N ASN A 119 2.69 -23.11 6.70
CA ASN A 119 3.90 -22.31 6.88
C ASN A 119 5.08 -23.13 7.40
N LEU A 120 4.86 -24.15 8.25
CA LEU A 120 5.88 -25.10 8.67
C LEU A 120 6.48 -25.87 7.48
N ARG A 121 5.66 -26.19 6.47
CA ARG A 121 6.13 -26.80 5.21
C ARG A 121 6.97 -25.88 4.32
N ARG A 122 7.02 -24.58 4.63
CA ARG A 122 7.85 -23.57 3.94
C ARG A 122 9.00 -23.07 4.81
N LEU A 123 9.10 -23.55 6.05
CA LEU A 123 10.12 -23.18 7.01
C LEU A 123 11.49 -23.63 6.49
N SER A 124 12.49 -22.77 6.61
CA SER A 124 13.88 -23.17 6.33
C SER A 124 14.32 -24.23 7.36
N PRO A 125 14.90 -25.36 6.91
CA PRO A 125 15.42 -26.37 7.83
C PRO A 125 16.38 -25.79 8.87
N SER A 126 17.27 -24.87 8.48
CA SER A 126 18.20 -24.20 9.41
C SER A 126 17.55 -23.37 10.54
N TRP A 127 16.25 -23.07 10.42
CA TRP A 127 15.54 -22.23 11.39
C TRP A 127 14.65 -23.04 12.35
N ILE A 128 14.49 -24.35 12.16
CA ILE A 128 13.56 -25.20 12.92
C ILE A 128 13.73 -25.05 14.44
N PHE A 129 14.95 -25.22 14.95
CA PHE A 129 15.22 -25.15 16.39
C PHE A 129 15.56 -23.72 16.87
N ASN A 130 15.50 -22.72 15.98
CA ASN A 130 15.60 -21.31 16.33
C ASN A 130 14.23 -20.69 16.68
N MET A 131 13.13 -21.40 16.40
CA MET A 131 11.82 -20.97 16.86
C MET A 131 11.72 -21.00 18.39
N TYR A 132 11.15 -19.95 18.97
CA TYR A 132 10.99 -19.86 20.43
C TYR A 132 9.80 -20.71 20.92
N SER A 133 10.12 -21.95 21.26
CA SER A 133 9.25 -22.88 21.96
C SER A 133 10.09 -23.83 22.82
N GLN A 134 9.72 -23.96 24.08
CA GLN A 134 10.22 -25.00 24.98
C GLN A 134 9.38 -26.26 24.79
N TYR A 135 9.99 -27.30 24.24
CA TYR A 135 9.26 -28.55 24.00
C TYR A 135 8.88 -29.24 25.31
N CYS A 136 7.67 -29.77 25.33
CA CYS A 136 7.16 -30.62 26.39
C CYS A 136 7.25 -32.09 25.98
N TRP A 137 7.11 -32.38 24.68
CA TRP A 137 7.14 -33.73 24.12
C TRP A 137 7.84 -33.79 22.76
N LEU A 138 8.42 -34.95 22.47
CA LEU A 138 8.90 -35.27 21.13
C LEU A 138 7.75 -35.66 20.20
N ASP A 139 6.74 -36.38 20.70
CA ASP A 139 5.62 -36.95 19.93
C ASP A 139 4.24 -36.44 20.35
N PHE A 140 3.29 -36.49 19.43
CA PHE A 140 1.88 -36.15 19.68
C PHE A 140 1.17 -37.15 20.62
N GLY A 141 1.71 -38.35 20.78
CA GLY A 141 1.22 -39.32 21.77
C GLY A 141 1.63 -38.98 23.21
N HIS A 142 2.46 -37.95 23.40
CA HIS A 142 3.00 -37.52 24.69
C HIS A 142 3.77 -38.63 25.42
N VAL A 143 4.35 -39.58 24.69
CA VAL A 143 5.09 -40.72 25.26
C VAL A 143 6.50 -40.31 25.68
N TRP A 144 7.15 -39.43 24.91
CA TRP A 144 8.52 -39.00 25.16
C TRP A 144 8.54 -37.56 25.68
N GLU A 145 8.60 -37.45 27.00
CA GLU A 145 8.69 -36.20 27.75
C GLU A 145 10.07 -35.53 27.61
N MET A 146 10.08 -34.20 27.49
CA MET A 146 11.28 -33.39 27.25
C MET A 146 11.42 -32.14 28.14
N ALA A 147 10.44 -31.84 29.01
CA ALA A 147 10.51 -30.62 29.81
C ALA A 147 11.69 -30.64 30.81
N HIS A 148 12.25 -29.45 31.07
CA HIS A 148 13.42 -29.26 31.93
C HIS A 148 13.19 -29.71 33.39
N THR A 149 11.96 -29.59 33.90
CA THR A 149 11.58 -30.01 35.26
C THR A 149 10.32 -30.87 35.23
N ASP A 150 10.17 -31.76 36.22
CA ASP A 150 8.97 -32.57 36.41
C ASP A 150 7.71 -31.69 36.63
N ALA A 151 7.88 -30.56 37.33
CA ALA A 151 6.80 -29.61 37.56
C ALA A 151 6.34 -28.92 36.26
N ARG A 152 7.29 -28.55 35.38
CA ARG A 152 6.96 -28.05 34.05
C ARG A 152 6.27 -29.13 33.21
N GLN A 153 6.74 -30.39 33.26
CA GLN A 153 6.10 -31.50 32.54
C GLN A 153 4.62 -31.70 32.97
N ALA A 154 4.35 -31.58 34.27
CA ALA A 154 2.99 -31.61 34.80
C ALA A 154 2.15 -30.41 34.31
N ARG A 155 2.74 -29.19 34.27
CA ARG A 155 2.09 -28.00 33.71
C ARG A 155 1.79 -28.14 32.23
N CYS A 156 2.74 -28.66 31.43
CA CYS A 156 2.55 -28.96 30.02
C CYS A 156 1.31 -29.82 29.81
N SER A 157 1.21 -30.93 30.56
CA SER A 157 0.07 -31.85 30.46
C SER A 157 -1.27 -31.17 30.80
N ALA A 158 -1.27 -30.31 31.82
CA ALA A 158 -2.47 -29.63 32.30
C ALA A 158 -2.93 -28.44 31.44
N GLN A 159 -2.00 -27.72 30.80
CA GLN A 159 -2.29 -26.43 30.16
C GLN A 159 -1.94 -26.35 28.67
N TYR A 160 -0.93 -27.10 28.20
CA TYR A 160 -0.37 -26.94 26.84
C TYR A 160 -0.55 -28.17 25.95
N SER A 161 -1.19 -29.23 26.45
CA SER A 161 -1.36 -30.50 25.72
C SER A 161 -2.08 -30.37 24.38
N THR A 162 -2.84 -29.29 24.16
CA THR A 162 -3.50 -29.01 22.88
C THR A 162 -2.73 -28.04 21.97
N ASN A 163 -1.61 -27.46 22.43
CA ASN A 163 -0.75 -26.57 21.65
C ASN A 163 0.29 -27.39 20.87
N ALA A 164 0.15 -27.46 19.54
CA ALA A 164 1.09 -28.18 18.70
C ALA A 164 2.53 -27.64 18.79
N ALA A 165 2.71 -26.35 19.13
CA ALA A 165 4.03 -25.73 19.17
C ALA A 165 4.96 -26.29 20.26
N VAL A 166 4.42 -26.88 21.32
CA VAL A 166 5.23 -27.52 22.38
C VAL A 166 5.55 -28.99 22.10
N THR A 167 5.14 -29.50 20.95
CA THR A 167 5.37 -30.89 20.52
C THR A 167 6.25 -30.90 19.27
N MET A 168 7.45 -31.49 19.39
CA MET A 168 8.47 -31.42 18.33
C MET A 168 8.05 -32.14 17.03
N GLU A 169 7.27 -33.21 17.14
CA GLU A 169 6.67 -33.93 16.00
C GLU A 169 5.92 -33.00 15.04
N SER A 170 5.26 -31.96 15.56
CA SER A 170 4.51 -31.00 14.73
C SER A 170 5.39 -30.35 13.65
N ILE A 171 6.64 -30.07 13.98
CA ILE A 171 7.58 -29.42 13.06
C ILE A 171 8.25 -30.47 12.21
N LEU A 172 8.77 -31.56 12.80
CA LEU A 172 9.53 -32.61 12.12
C LEU A 172 8.75 -33.24 10.95
N ARG A 173 7.45 -33.50 11.14
CA ARG A 173 6.58 -34.07 10.09
C ARG A 173 6.38 -33.15 8.88
N ASN A 174 6.62 -31.86 9.06
CA ASN A 174 6.37 -30.83 8.05
C ASN A 174 7.66 -30.36 7.37
N GLN A 175 8.78 -31.06 7.52
CA GLN A 175 10.06 -30.70 6.89
C GLN A 175 10.43 -31.59 5.70
N VAL A 176 11.23 -31.04 4.79
CA VAL A 176 11.94 -31.86 3.79
C VAL A 176 13.00 -32.66 4.53
N TRP A 177 12.72 -33.94 4.77
CA TRP A 177 13.53 -34.76 5.67
C TRP A 177 15.00 -34.88 5.24
N ALA A 178 15.28 -34.93 3.94
CA ALA A 178 16.66 -34.98 3.43
C ALA A 178 17.48 -33.73 3.83
N ASP A 179 16.87 -32.55 3.77
CA ASP A 179 17.52 -31.30 4.15
C ASP A 179 17.65 -31.19 5.67
N PHE A 180 16.64 -31.66 6.42
CA PHE A 180 16.70 -31.75 7.88
C PHE A 180 17.81 -32.68 8.36
N ASP A 181 17.89 -33.89 7.80
CA ASP A 181 18.89 -34.91 8.14
C ASP A 181 20.30 -34.44 7.80
N HIS A 182 20.48 -33.71 6.69
CA HIS A 182 21.76 -33.09 6.35
C HIS A 182 22.25 -32.07 7.39
N ILE A 183 21.34 -31.34 8.05
CA ILE A 183 21.69 -30.27 9.00
C ILE A 183 21.80 -30.80 10.44
N TYR A 184 20.82 -31.60 10.89
CA TYR A 184 20.70 -32.02 12.29
C TYR A 184 20.85 -33.53 12.48
N GLY A 185 20.78 -34.32 11.42
CA GLY A 185 20.93 -35.76 11.45
C GLY A 185 22.36 -36.24 11.22
N GLY A 186 22.49 -37.52 10.85
CA GLY A 186 23.78 -38.16 10.60
C GLY A 186 24.69 -38.32 11.84
N PRO A 187 25.90 -38.90 11.66
CA PRO A 187 26.83 -39.14 12.76
C PRO A 187 27.29 -37.83 13.41
N GLY A 188 26.97 -37.64 14.69
CA GLY A 188 27.30 -36.42 15.44
C GLY A 188 26.33 -35.26 15.23
N GLY A 189 25.25 -35.46 14.48
CA GLY A 189 24.16 -34.49 14.34
C GLY A 189 23.43 -34.25 15.65
N ALA A 190 22.94 -33.02 15.85
CA ALA A 190 22.24 -32.62 17.06
C ALA A 190 20.98 -33.46 17.33
N PHE A 191 20.10 -33.61 16.33
CA PHE A 191 18.90 -34.45 16.46
C PHE A 191 19.25 -35.93 16.69
N THR A 192 20.32 -36.39 16.04
CA THR A 192 20.82 -37.75 16.21
C THR A 192 21.14 -38.04 17.69
N ILE A 193 21.88 -37.13 18.32
CA ILE A 193 22.35 -37.27 19.71
C ILE A 193 21.20 -37.12 20.70
N ILE A 194 20.39 -36.06 20.57
CA ILE A 194 19.38 -35.74 21.60
C ILE A 194 18.22 -36.73 21.65
N ALA A 195 17.88 -37.35 20.51
CA ALA A 195 16.66 -38.15 20.37
C ALA A 195 16.87 -39.44 19.56
N GLN A 196 17.42 -39.37 18.34
CA GLN A 196 17.39 -40.49 17.40
C GLN A 196 18.09 -41.75 17.93
N VAL A 197 19.27 -41.63 18.53
CA VAL A 197 20.01 -42.78 19.08
C VAL A 197 19.19 -43.50 20.15
N TYR A 198 18.54 -42.75 21.05
CA TYR A 198 17.67 -43.34 22.07
C TYR A 198 16.46 -44.06 21.44
N LEU A 199 15.82 -43.42 20.46
CA LEU A 199 14.68 -44.00 19.75
C LEU A 199 15.04 -45.29 19.00
N GLU A 200 16.20 -45.34 18.34
CA GLU A 200 16.60 -46.52 17.56
C GLU A 200 17.11 -47.67 18.42
N THR A 201 17.80 -47.38 19.52
CA THR A 201 18.52 -48.40 20.31
C THR A 201 17.77 -48.87 21.55
N VAL A 202 16.90 -48.03 22.13
CA VAL A 202 16.22 -48.32 23.40
C VAL A 202 14.71 -48.50 23.24
N VAL A 203 14.07 -47.77 22.32
CA VAL A 203 12.61 -47.71 22.21
C VAL A 203 12.08 -48.61 21.09
N PRO A 204 11.29 -49.68 21.37
CA PRO A 204 10.83 -50.62 20.34
C PRO A 204 10.01 -49.97 19.21
N GLN A 205 9.19 -48.98 19.52
CA GLN A 205 8.36 -48.23 18.56
C GLN A 205 9.09 -47.03 17.92
N GLY A 206 10.30 -46.70 18.37
CA GLY A 206 11.06 -45.54 17.90
C GLY A 206 11.37 -45.57 16.40
N PRO A 207 11.89 -46.68 15.83
CA PRO A 207 12.17 -46.77 14.40
C PRO A 207 10.93 -46.59 13.52
N ALA A 208 9.77 -47.09 13.97
CA ALA A 208 8.50 -46.93 13.25
C ALA A 208 8.01 -45.48 13.25
N TRP A 209 8.16 -44.78 14.39
CA TRP A 209 7.83 -43.35 14.48
C TRP A 209 8.77 -42.50 13.61
N LEU A 210 10.08 -42.76 13.63
CA LEU A 210 11.05 -42.06 12.76
C LEU A 210 10.70 -42.23 11.27
N ALA A 211 10.35 -43.44 10.84
CA ALA A 211 9.92 -43.71 9.47
C ALA A 211 8.61 -42.98 9.10
N ALA A 212 7.64 -42.93 10.01
CA ALA A 212 6.37 -42.23 9.78
C ALA A 212 6.55 -40.70 9.74
N THR A 213 7.37 -40.15 10.64
CA THR A 213 7.65 -38.71 10.72
C THR A 213 8.45 -38.21 9.51
N SER A 214 9.48 -38.95 9.11
CA SER A 214 10.34 -38.60 7.96
C SER A 214 9.64 -38.61 6.60
N THR A 215 8.52 -39.34 6.48
CA THR A 215 7.77 -39.46 5.22
C THR A 215 6.46 -38.65 5.22
N ALA A 216 6.09 -38.03 6.34
CA ALA A 216 4.80 -37.36 6.49
C ALA A 216 4.57 -36.24 5.45
N LEU A 217 5.57 -35.39 5.20
CA LEU A 217 5.47 -34.29 4.23
C LEU A 217 5.12 -34.79 2.81
N THR A 218 5.74 -35.89 2.37
CA THR A 218 5.57 -36.43 1.01
C THR A 218 4.35 -37.35 0.92
N ALA A 219 3.94 -37.98 2.02
CA ALA A 219 2.81 -38.90 2.07
C ALA A 219 1.45 -38.21 2.28
N LEU A 220 1.41 -37.05 2.96
CA LEU A 220 0.16 -36.43 3.42
C LEU A 220 -0.08 -35.05 2.81
N THR A 221 -1.31 -34.80 2.36
CA THR A 221 -1.77 -33.45 2.02
C THR A 221 -1.90 -32.59 3.29
N ILE A 222 -2.02 -31.27 3.13
CA ILE A 222 -2.23 -30.35 4.26
C ILE A 222 -3.49 -30.75 5.05
N ASP A 223 -4.59 -31.06 4.38
CA ASP A 223 -5.85 -31.46 5.04
C ASP A 223 -5.72 -32.77 5.82
N GLN A 224 -4.95 -33.73 5.30
CA GLN A 224 -4.69 -34.99 6.00
C GLN A 224 -3.78 -34.79 7.23
N GLU A 225 -2.79 -33.91 7.14
CA GLU A 225 -1.94 -33.57 8.28
C GLU A 225 -2.72 -32.77 9.34
N VAL A 226 -3.65 -31.89 8.94
CA VAL A 226 -4.59 -31.23 9.86
C VAL A 226 -5.45 -32.26 10.57
N ALA A 227 -6.00 -33.24 9.85
CA ALA A 227 -6.78 -34.32 10.45
C ALA A 227 -5.94 -35.17 11.42
N TYR A 228 -4.66 -35.39 11.13
CA TYR A 228 -3.73 -36.06 12.03
C TYR A 228 -3.50 -35.26 13.32
N TRP A 229 -3.27 -33.94 13.24
CA TRP A 229 -3.14 -33.09 14.42
C TRP A 229 -4.41 -33.10 15.28
N GLN A 230 -5.58 -32.97 14.64
CA GLN A 230 -6.87 -33.02 15.33
C GLN A 230 -7.15 -34.37 15.99
N ALA A 231 -6.79 -35.48 15.33
CA ALA A 231 -6.91 -36.81 15.89
C ALA A 231 -6.03 -37.02 17.13
N ASN A 232 -4.94 -36.27 17.26
CA ASN A 232 -4.06 -36.25 18.43
C ASN A 232 -4.31 -35.03 19.34
N HIS A 233 -5.49 -34.41 19.26
CA HIS A 233 -5.91 -33.31 20.15
C HIS A 233 -5.07 -32.01 20.06
N ALA A 234 -4.24 -31.85 19.03
CA ALA A 234 -3.53 -30.61 18.76
C ALA A 234 -4.45 -29.63 18.00
N THR A 235 -4.97 -28.61 18.69
CA THR A 235 -6.04 -27.74 18.19
C THR A 235 -5.57 -26.35 17.75
N TYR A 236 -4.41 -25.89 18.21
CA TYR A 236 -3.79 -24.63 17.82
C TYR A 236 -2.26 -24.73 17.85
N PHE A 237 -1.59 -23.74 17.26
CA PHE A 237 -0.13 -23.60 17.29
C PHE A 237 0.22 -22.20 17.78
N GLN A 238 0.87 -22.08 18.94
CA GLN A 238 1.27 -20.79 19.52
C GLN A 238 2.69 -20.84 20.06
N LEU A 239 3.56 -19.99 19.51
CA LEU A 239 4.93 -19.81 19.97
C LEU A 239 5.00 -18.93 21.24
N GLN A 240 6.15 -18.99 21.92
CA GLN A 240 6.37 -18.26 23.16
C GLN A 240 6.92 -16.86 22.91
N TRP A 241 6.57 -15.91 23.78
CA TRP A 241 7.10 -14.55 23.74
C TRP A 241 8.57 -14.55 24.20
N HIS A 242 9.42 -13.80 23.51
CA HIS A 242 10.82 -13.58 23.86
C HIS A 242 11.25 -12.20 23.37
N ASN A 243 12.43 -11.74 23.77
CA ASN A 243 12.98 -10.44 23.36
C ASN A 243 14.39 -10.47 22.76
N GLN A 244 14.84 -11.62 22.27
CA GLN A 244 16.14 -11.71 21.58
C GLN A 244 16.19 -10.87 20.30
N TYR A 245 15.10 -10.77 19.56
CA TYR A 245 15.04 -10.00 18.33
C TYR A 245 13.64 -9.45 18.06
N GLN A 246 13.57 -8.26 17.49
CA GLN A 246 12.35 -7.68 16.96
C GLN A 246 11.95 -8.40 15.67
N VAL A 247 10.70 -8.83 15.61
CA VAL A 247 10.10 -9.44 14.42
C VAL A 247 10.01 -8.42 13.28
N GLY A 248 10.45 -8.81 12.08
CA GLY A 248 10.30 -7.99 10.87
C GLY A 248 8.87 -7.98 10.33
N ILE A 249 8.45 -6.90 9.67
CA ILE A 249 7.14 -6.80 9.03
C ILE A 249 7.22 -6.11 7.67
N ALA A 250 6.44 -6.58 6.71
CA ALA A 250 6.12 -5.86 5.48
C ALA A 250 4.60 -5.92 5.26
N ASP A 251 3.91 -4.80 5.40
CA ASP A 251 2.46 -4.71 5.26
C ASP A 251 2.09 -3.77 4.11
N THR A 252 1.10 -4.16 3.31
CA THR A 252 0.68 -3.47 2.09
C THR A 252 -0.84 -3.34 2.02
N PHE A 253 -1.36 -2.34 1.32
CA PHE A 253 -2.75 -2.27 0.91
C PHE A 253 -2.83 -1.92 -0.58
N GLN A 254 -3.97 -2.21 -1.20
CA GLN A 254 -4.15 -2.03 -2.63
C GLN A 254 -5.04 -0.83 -2.92
N ILE A 255 -4.69 -0.01 -3.91
CA ILE A 255 -5.59 1.00 -4.47
C ILE A 255 -6.07 0.52 -5.82
N GLN A 256 -7.40 0.45 -6.01
CA GLN A 256 -8.03 0.06 -7.26
C GLN A 256 -8.59 1.26 -8.02
N SER A 257 -8.18 1.39 -9.28
CA SER A 257 -8.68 2.42 -10.20
C SER A 257 -10.01 2.04 -10.84
N ALA A 258 -10.62 2.97 -11.59
CA ALA A 258 -11.85 2.70 -12.33
C ALA A 258 -11.74 1.54 -13.34
N LEU A 259 -10.55 1.26 -13.87
CA LEU A 259 -10.29 0.15 -14.79
C LEU A 259 -10.24 -1.22 -14.10
N GLY A 260 -10.28 -1.27 -12.76
CA GLY A 260 -10.09 -2.48 -11.98
C GLY A 260 -8.62 -2.85 -11.76
N LEU A 261 -7.68 -2.03 -12.25
CA LEU A 261 -6.24 -2.20 -12.00
C LEU A 261 -5.90 -1.85 -10.56
N THR A 262 -5.07 -2.67 -9.93
CA THR A 262 -4.65 -2.53 -8.52
C THR A 262 -3.19 -2.14 -8.43
N GLN A 263 -2.89 -1.16 -7.57
CA GLN A 263 -1.53 -0.76 -7.22
C GLN A 263 -1.28 -1.06 -5.74
N ASP A 264 -0.18 -1.74 -5.42
CA ASP A 264 0.21 -2.01 -4.03
C ASP A 264 0.93 -0.80 -3.43
N ILE A 265 0.49 -0.39 -2.25
CA ILE A 265 1.08 0.67 -1.44
C ILE A 265 1.58 0.06 -0.13
N THR A 266 2.83 0.33 0.22
CA THR A 266 3.41 -0.16 1.48
C THR A 266 2.91 0.69 2.65
N LEU A 267 2.25 0.05 3.63
CA LEU A 267 1.79 0.68 4.87
C LEU A 267 2.95 0.89 5.83
N LYS A 268 3.74 -0.16 6.03
CA LYS A 268 4.89 -0.19 6.94
C LYS A 268 5.83 -1.31 6.54
N LYS A 269 7.13 -1.07 6.70
CA LYS A 269 8.16 -2.06 6.47
C LYS A 269 9.29 -1.90 7.49
N LEU A 270 9.42 -2.88 8.38
CA LEU A 270 10.49 -2.95 9.38
C LEU A 270 11.27 -4.25 9.18
N ALA A 271 12.59 -4.17 9.27
CA ALA A 271 13.46 -5.34 9.22
C ALA A 271 13.45 -6.06 10.58
N LYS A 272 13.86 -7.34 10.58
CA LYS A 272 14.22 -8.04 11.81
C LYS A 272 15.49 -7.39 12.37
N THR A 273 15.50 -7.03 13.65
CA THR A 273 16.68 -6.50 14.35
C THR A 273 16.96 -7.35 15.58
N ASP A 274 18.23 -7.67 15.82
CA ASP A 274 18.63 -8.35 17.05
C ASP A 274 18.63 -7.33 18.19
N GLU A 275 18.12 -7.75 19.35
CA GLU A 275 17.88 -6.92 20.52
C GLU A 275 18.56 -7.53 21.76
N ILE A 276 18.41 -6.88 22.90
CA ILE A 276 19.02 -7.34 24.15
C ILE A 276 18.19 -8.48 24.76
N TRP A 277 18.78 -9.67 24.80
CA TRP A 277 18.09 -10.90 25.16
C TRP A 277 18.00 -11.13 26.68
N THR A 278 17.12 -10.39 27.37
CA THR A 278 16.92 -10.57 28.83
C THR A 278 15.95 -11.70 29.19
N SER A 279 15.06 -12.09 28.27
CA SER A 279 14.18 -13.26 28.44
C SER A 279 14.93 -14.59 28.50
N THR A 280 16.23 -14.63 28.15
CA THR A 280 17.07 -15.83 28.29
C THR A 280 17.10 -16.38 29.71
N ASN A 281 16.87 -15.54 30.74
CA ASN A 281 16.80 -15.99 32.13
C ASN A 281 15.58 -16.89 32.39
N LEU A 282 14.55 -16.78 31.55
CA LEU A 282 13.27 -17.45 31.72
C LEU A 282 13.24 -18.75 30.93
N PHE A 283 13.69 -18.68 29.67
CA PHE A 283 13.93 -19.81 28.78
C PHE A 283 14.71 -19.38 27.52
N TRP A 284 15.15 -20.35 26.72
CA TRP A 284 15.73 -20.13 25.40
C TRP A 284 15.16 -21.12 24.36
N SER A 285 15.57 -20.99 23.10
CA SER A 285 15.16 -21.93 22.06
C SER A 285 15.85 -23.28 22.20
N GLU A 286 15.21 -24.33 21.67
CA GLU A 286 15.72 -25.71 21.62
C GLU A 286 17.13 -25.82 21.02
N TYR A 287 17.51 -24.90 20.12
CA TYR A 287 18.88 -24.83 19.60
C TYR A 287 19.94 -24.79 20.71
N PHE A 288 19.68 -24.08 21.82
CA PHE A 288 20.60 -24.01 22.94
C PHE A 288 20.60 -25.31 23.78
N ASP A 289 19.45 -25.94 23.97
CA ASP A 289 19.34 -27.23 24.66
C ASP A 289 20.15 -28.30 23.92
N GLN A 290 19.99 -28.35 22.59
CA GLN A 290 20.75 -29.24 21.73
C GLN A 290 22.26 -28.93 21.76
N SER A 291 22.63 -27.65 21.71
CA SER A 291 24.04 -27.25 21.75
C SER A 291 24.72 -27.70 23.05
N LEU A 292 24.02 -27.65 24.18
CA LEU A 292 24.51 -28.16 25.46
C LEU A 292 24.56 -29.70 25.49
N ALA A 293 23.47 -30.36 25.08
CA ALA A 293 23.37 -31.82 25.10
C ALA A 293 24.38 -32.51 24.17
N VAL A 294 24.68 -31.92 23.01
CA VAL A 294 25.67 -32.43 22.05
C VAL A 294 27.08 -32.44 22.62
N ILE A 295 27.48 -31.40 23.36
CA ILE A 295 28.82 -31.30 23.97
C ILE A 295 29.10 -32.48 24.91
N TYR A 296 28.06 -32.96 25.62
CA TYR A 296 28.18 -34.04 26.60
C TYR A 296 27.62 -35.39 26.11
N ASN A 297 27.20 -35.48 24.85
CA ASN A 297 26.57 -36.67 24.26
C ASN A 297 25.38 -37.19 25.09
N GLN A 298 24.48 -36.28 25.46
CA GLN A 298 23.31 -36.52 26.31
C GLN A 298 22.01 -36.45 25.52
N SER A 299 20.99 -37.17 26.00
CA SER A 299 19.64 -37.11 25.45
C SER A 299 18.83 -36.02 26.14
N LEU A 300 17.87 -35.45 25.41
CA LEU A 300 16.85 -34.54 25.95
C LEU A 300 15.54 -35.25 26.31
N ILE A 301 15.45 -36.56 26.06
CA ILE A 301 14.28 -37.36 26.42
C ILE A 301 14.40 -37.79 27.89
N HIS A 302 13.41 -37.46 28.71
CA HIS A 302 13.45 -37.67 30.16
C HIS A 302 13.66 -39.15 30.55
N ALA A 303 13.08 -40.08 29.80
CA ALA A 303 13.20 -41.52 30.02
C ALA A 303 14.56 -42.11 29.59
N ALA A 304 15.42 -41.33 28.94
CA ALA A 304 16.72 -41.80 28.50
C ALA A 304 17.70 -42.00 29.69
N PRO A 305 18.55 -43.04 29.64
CA PRO A 305 19.51 -43.31 30.71
C PRO A 305 20.60 -42.23 30.82
N ASN A 306 20.89 -41.52 29.73
CA ASN A 306 21.84 -40.39 29.66
C ASN A 306 21.12 -39.04 29.51
N TYR A 307 19.93 -38.89 30.07
CA TYR A 307 19.24 -37.59 30.11
C TYR A 307 20.12 -36.53 30.77
N TRP A 308 20.21 -35.34 30.19
CA TRP A 308 21.18 -34.29 30.55
C TRP A 308 21.16 -33.78 32.01
N THR A 309 20.06 -33.94 32.74
CA THR A 309 19.98 -33.58 34.17
C THR A 309 20.16 -34.79 35.10
N LYS A 310 20.39 -35.99 34.54
CA LYS A 310 20.70 -37.22 35.30
C LYS A 310 22.21 -37.50 35.32
N PRO A 311 22.70 -38.28 36.32
CA PRO A 311 24.08 -38.76 36.34
C PRO A 311 24.47 -39.49 35.04
N PRO A 312 25.75 -39.47 34.62
CA PRO A 312 26.94 -39.10 35.40
C PRO A 312 27.29 -37.60 35.40
N ASN A 313 26.79 -36.81 34.45
CA ASN A 313 27.12 -35.39 34.29
C ASN A 313 25.84 -34.53 34.27
N PRO A 314 25.13 -34.37 35.41
CA PRO A 314 23.93 -33.55 35.45
C PRO A 314 24.30 -32.08 35.21
N TYR A 315 23.63 -31.42 34.26
CA TYR A 315 23.79 -29.99 34.02
C TYR A 315 22.79 -29.19 34.85
N ASP A 316 23.29 -28.20 35.59
CA ASP A 316 22.44 -27.22 36.29
C ASP A 316 22.24 -25.99 35.39
N LEU A 317 21.04 -25.87 34.81
CA LEU A 317 20.69 -24.79 33.90
C LEU A 317 20.71 -23.41 34.57
N GLU A 318 20.16 -23.29 35.78
CA GLU A 318 20.17 -22.03 36.53
C GLU A 318 21.60 -21.66 36.95
N GLY A 319 22.38 -22.69 37.28
CA GLY A 319 23.80 -22.57 37.59
C GLY A 319 24.63 -22.03 36.41
N GLY A 320 24.45 -22.62 35.23
CA GLY A 320 25.11 -22.20 33.99
C GLY A 320 24.78 -20.76 33.58
N ALA A 321 23.58 -20.29 33.91
CA ALA A 321 23.12 -18.92 33.65
C ALA A 321 23.65 -17.87 34.66
N GLY A 322 24.27 -18.29 35.77
CA GLY A 322 24.81 -17.36 36.77
C GLY A 322 23.75 -16.60 37.56
N LEU A 323 22.59 -17.23 37.81
CA LEU A 323 21.42 -16.59 38.45
C LEU A 323 21.39 -16.70 39.98
N PHE A 324 22.42 -17.31 40.56
CA PHE A 324 22.62 -17.47 41.99
C PHE A 324 23.83 -16.65 42.46
N ASP A 325 23.93 -16.40 43.77
CA ASP A 325 25.08 -15.74 44.35
C ASP A 325 26.29 -16.68 44.37
N VAL A 326 27.35 -16.32 43.63
CA VAL A 326 28.53 -17.15 43.44
C VAL A 326 29.28 -17.44 44.76
N VAL A 327 29.13 -16.57 45.77
CA VAL A 327 29.83 -16.72 47.05
C VAL A 327 29.12 -17.72 47.97
N SER A 328 27.80 -17.60 48.10
CA SER A 328 26.99 -18.46 48.99
C SER A 328 26.49 -19.73 48.31
N GLY A 329 26.36 -19.74 46.97
CA GLY A 329 25.69 -20.81 46.23
C GLY A 329 24.15 -20.72 46.31
N ASP A 330 23.62 -19.70 46.99
CA ASP A 330 22.18 -19.53 47.23
C ASP A 330 21.58 -18.44 46.33
N TYR A 331 20.26 -18.50 46.15
CA TYR A 331 19.50 -17.41 45.54
C TYR A 331 19.21 -16.34 46.59
N ILE A 332 19.57 -15.09 46.30
CA ILE A 332 19.39 -13.95 47.20
C ILE A 332 18.61 -12.81 46.51
N ASN A 333 18.14 -11.84 47.30
CA ASN A 333 17.45 -10.64 46.83
C ASN A 333 16.27 -10.95 45.88
N GLN A 334 16.19 -10.28 44.73
CA GLN A 334 15.12 -10.46 43.74
C GLN A 334 15.13 -11.85 43.11
N ALA A 335 16.31 -12.45 42.87
CA ALA A 335 16.40 -13.80 42.29
C ALA A 335 15.73 -14.85 43.19
N ARG A 336 15.89 -14.71 44.52
CA ARG A 336 15.19 -15.56 45.49
C ARG A 336 13.67 -15.40 45.41
N VAL A 337 13.19 -14.16 45.34
CA VAL A 337 11.76 -13.85 45.26
C VAL A 337 11.17 -14.38 43.96
N PHE A 338 11.86 -14.17 42.85
CA PHE A 338 11.47 -14.70 41.54
C PHE A 338 11.26 -16.23 41.63
N ARG A 339 12.26 -16.94 42.17
CA ARG A 339 12.22 -18.40 42.29
C ARG A 339 11.09 -18.89 43.18
N ALA A 340 10.75 -18.14 44.23
CA ALA A 340 9.68 -18.46 45.17
C ALA A 340 8.27 -18.16 44.61
N VAL A 341 8.11 -17.12 43.79
CA VAL A 341 6.80 -16.65 43.30
C VAL A 341 6.44 -17.25 41.94
N ILE A 342 7.41 -17.36 41.04
CA ILE A 342 7.20 -17.84 39.66
C ILE A 342 7.69 -19.27 39.52
N GLY A 343 8.93 -19.55 39.92
CA GLY A 343 9.54 -20.88 39.84
C GLY A 343 11.00 -20.85 39.38
N PRO A 344 11.61 -22.02 39.16
CA PRO A 344 12.98 -22.13 38.66
C PRO A 344 13.18 -21.35 37.35
N PHE A 345 14.33 -20.71 37.22
CA PHE A 345 14.76 -20.11 35.95
C PHE A 345 14.93 -21.20 34.89
N MET A 346 14.96 -20.81 33.61
CA MET A 346 15.02 -21.74 32.47
C MET A 346 13.84 -22.70 32.33
N SER A 347 12.77 -22.54 33.12
CA SER A 347 11.55 -23.37 33.09
C SER A 347 10.27 -22.54 33.13
N VAL A 348 10.33 -21.29 32.68
CA VAL A 348 9.21 -20.34 32.68
C VAL A 348 8.71 -20.12 31.27
N ASP A 349 7.43 -20.37 31.06
CA ASP A 349 6.77 -20.21 29.77
C ASP A 349 6.18 -18.80 29.62
N LEU A 350 6.45 -18.14 28.49
CA LEU A 350 5.96 -16.78 28.21
C LEU A 350 4.96 -16.78 27.07
N PHE A 351 3.75 -16.28 27.31
CA PHE A 351 2.71 -16.20 26.28
C PHE A 351 2.18 -14.78 26.12
N TYR A 352 2.11 -14.32 24.86
CA TYR A 352 1.47 -13.06 24.51
C TYR A 352 -0.06 -13.19 24.69
N ILE A 353 -0.65 -12.27 25.43
CA ILE A 353 -2.10 -12.20 25.63
C ILE A 353 -2.71 -11.26 24.60
N GLN A 354 -3.70 -11.75 23.85
CA GLN A 354 -4.45 -10.94 22.89
C GLN A 354 -5.44 -10.03 23.61
N VAL A 355 -5.70 -8.86 23.02
CA VAL A 355 -6.71 -7.91 23.53
C VAL A 355 -8.10 -8.57 23.47
N PRO A 356 -8.84 -8.66 24.58
CA PRO A 356 -10.19 -9.23 24.58
C PRO A 356 -11.16 -8.49 23.65
N VAL A 357 -12.12 -9.22 23.10
CA VAL A 357 -13.14 -8.67 22.19
C VAL A 357 -13.98 -7.61 22.89
N GLU A 358 -14.31 -7.82 24.16
CA GLU A 358 -15.09 -6.89 24.99
C GLU A 358 -14.39 -5.54 25.13
N LEU A 359 -13.07 -5.55 25.31
CA LEU A 359 -12.26 -4.33 25.42
C LEU A 359 -12.16 -3.61 24.05
N THR A 360 -12.05 -4.37 22.95
CA THR A 360 -12.05 -3.81 21.59
C THR A 360 -13.41 -3.20 21.23
N GLN A 361 -14.52 -3.80 21.66
CA GLN A 361 -15.87 -3.27 21.50
C GLN A 361 -16.07 -1.96 22.28
N LEU A 362 -15.58 -1.89 23.52
CA LEU A 362 -15.58 -0.65 24.31
C LEU A 362 -14.81 0.47 23.59
N TYR A 363 -13.61 0.17 23.10
CA TYR A 363 -12.76 1.13 22.41
C TYR A 363 -13.40 1.62 21.10
N THR A 364 -13.95 0.72 20.27
CA THR A 364 -14.60 1.11 19.00
C THR A 364 -15.84 1.97 19.23
N ALA A 365 -16.66 1.65 20.25
CA ALA A 365 -17.81 2.47 20.65
C ALA A 365 -17.38 3.86 21.14
N PHE A 366 -16.31 3.92 21.93
CA PHE A 366 -15.71 5.17 22.39
C PHE A 366 -15.21 6.02 21.21
N GLN A 367 -14.44 5.44 20.29
CA GLN A 367 -13.91 6.13 19.11
C GLN A 367 -15.04 6.70 18.24
N SER A 368 -16.06 5.90 17.92
CA SER A 368 -17.20 6.38 17.13
C SER A 368 -17.90 7.57 17.80
N SER A 369 -18.09 7.52 19.12
CA SER A 369 -18.74 8.59 19.87
C SER A 369 -17.88 9.86 19.94
N LEU A 370 -16.59 9.69 20.22
CA LEU A 370 -15.64 10.80 20.33
C LEU A 370 -15.50 11.58 19.02
N PHE A 371 -15.28 10.88 17.91
CA PHE A 371 -15.08 11.55 16.62
C PHE A 371 -16.35 12.18 16.07
N THR A 372 -17.52 11.63 16.40
CA THR A 372 -18.81 12.29 16.11
C THR A 372 -18.94 13.60 16.90
N ALA A 373 -18.57 13.61 18.18
CA ALA A 373 -18.60 14.83 19.01
C ALA A 373 -17.57 15.86 18.55
N LEU A 374 -16.36 15.44 18.16
CA LEU A 374 -15.32 16.33 17.63
C LEU A 374 -15.73 17.06 16.36
N GLN A 375 -16.55 16.43 15.50
CA GLN A 375 -17.07 17.09 14.30
C GLN A 375 -18.01 18.27 14.65
N GLN A 376 -18.64 18.23 15.83
CA GLN A 376 -19.56 19.25 16.34
C GLN A 376 -18.85 20.27 17.26
N ASP A 377 -17.61 20.00 17.70
CA ASP A 377 -16.85 20.92 18.55
C ASP A 377 -16.26 22.08 17.72
N HIS A 378 -17.00 23.19 17.69
CA HIS A 378 -16.56 24.44 17.06
C HIS A 378 -15.63 25.27 17.95
N THR A 379 -15.45 24.89 19.22
CA THR A 379 -14.68 25.66 20.20
C THR A 379 -13.21 25.22 20.28
N GLY A 380 -12.89 24.02 19.76
CA GLY A 380 -11.55 23.43 19.85
C GLY A 380 -11.15 23.11 21.28
N ALA A 381 -12.12 22.93 22.19
CA ALA A 381 -11.86 22.72 23.61
C ALA A 381 -11.08 21.42 23.85
N PHE A 382 -11.34 20.39 23.06
CA PHE A 382 -10.60 19.13 23.15
C PHE A 382 -9.10 19.30 22.85
N ASP A 383 -8.75 20.18 21.90
CA ASP A 383 -7.37 20.41 21.47
C ASP A 383 -6.54 21.18 22.52
N THR A 384 -7.18 21.74 23.55
CA THR A 384 -6.50 22.44 24.65
C THR A 384 -5.93 21.49 25.70
N VAL A 385 -6.37 20.23 25.73
CA VAL A 385 -5.86 19.23 26.68
C VAL A 385 -4.52 18.72 26.16
N THR A 386 -3.45 19.07 26.84
CA THR A 386 -2.11 18.51 26.58
C THR A 386 -1.88 17.27 27.43
N GLY A 387 -1.13 16.28 26.92
CA GLY A 387 -0.82 15.09 27.69
C GLY A 387 -0.02 15.40 28.97
N MET A 388 -0.22 14.61 30.02
CA MET A 388 0.49 14.74 31.29
C MET A 388 1.13 13.42 31.72
N THR A 389 2.39 13.48 32.14
CA THR A 389 3.11 12.33 32.70
C THR A 389 2.96 12.32 34.21
N MET A 390 2.56 11.18 34.77
CA MET A 390 2.38 10.96 36.21
C MET A 390 3.21 9.77 36.69
N GLN A 391 3.52 9.71 37.99
CA GLN A 391 4.20 8.57 38.62
C GLN A 391 3.26 7.95 39.66
N PRO A 392 2.26 7.16 39.21
CA PRO A 392 1.30 6.59 40.13
C PRO A 392 1.95 5.47 40.95
N MET A 393 1.82 5.58 42.27
CA MET A 393 2.22 4.58 43.23
C MET A 393 0.96 4.01 43.88
N PRO A 394 0.66 2.71 43.72
CA PRO A 394 -0.48 2.08 44.35
C PRO A 394 -0.53 2.32 45.87
N ALA A 395 -1.72 2.56 46.42
CA ALA A 395 -1.91 2.88 47.83
C ALA A 395 -1.26 1.84 48.76
N ALA A 396 -1.37 0.56 48.40
CA ALA A 396 -0.82 -0.57 49.15
C ALA A 396 0.72 -0.60 49.20
N TRP A 397 1.40 0.16 48.33
CA TRP A 397 2.86 0.21 48.27
C TRP A 397 3.43 1.38 49.08
N HIS A 398 2.59 2.23 49.68
CA HIS A 398 3.05 3.31 50.56
C HIS A 398 3.40 2.80 51.96
N ILE A 399 4.47 2.01 52.05
CA ILE A 399 5.00 1.48 53.31
C ILE A 399 6.26 2.29 53.72
N PRO A 400 6.39 2.74 54.98
CA PRO A 400 7.58 3.45 55.45
C PRO A 400 8.88 2.66 55.22
N ASN A 401 9.93 3.33 54.74
CA ASN A 401 11.24 2.75 54.41
C ASN A 401 11.22 1.66 53.33
N GLN A 402 10.12 1.51 52.59
CA GLN A 402 10.07 0.59 51.46
C GLN A 402 10.91 1.12 50.31
N VAL A 403 11.75 0.23 49.76
CA VAL A 403 12.51 0.46 48.54
C VAL A 403 12.11 -0.59 47.50
N PHE A 404 12.25 -0.23 46.23
CA PHE A 404 11.85 -1.02 45.07
C PHE A 404 13.08 -1.46 44.29
N GLY A 405 13.10 -2.69 43.81
CA GLY A 405 14.23 -3.29 43.09
C GLY A 405 13.89 -3.76 41.69
N GLY A 406 12.87 -3.18 41.05
CA GLY A 406 12.53 -3.43 39.64
C GLY A 406 11.11 -3.96 39.43
N GLY A 407 10.47 -3.54 38.33
CA GLY A 407 9.19 -4.08 37.87
C GLY A 407 9.28 -5.10 36.74
N ASN A 408 10.50 -5.43 36.34
CA ASN A 408 10.79 -6.40 35.29
C ASN A 408 11.25 -7.73 35.90
N PRO A 409 10.47 -8.83 35.83
CA PRO A 409 10.86 -10.12 36.38
C PRO A 409 12.16 -10.69 35.78
N MET A 410 12.57 -10.23 34.59
CA MET A 410 13.81 -10.66 33.94
C MET A 410 15.06 -9.98 34.56
N CYS A 411 14.88 -8.88 35.30
CA CYS A 411 15.95 -8.07 35.85
C CYS A 411 16.15 -8.32 37.36
N VAL A 412 16.76 -9.45 37.71
CA VAL A 412 16.87 -9.92 39.11
C VAL A 412 18.08 -9.37 39.88
N PHE A 413 18.83 -8.44 39.31
CA PHE A 413 20.02 -7.83 39.91
C PHE A 413 19.98 -6.29 39.95
N GLN A 414 18.80 -5.70 39.81
CA GLN A 414 18.64 -4.25 39.79
C GLN A 414 18.93 -3.61 41.17
N PRO A 415 19.56 -2.42 41.22
CA PRO A 415 19.71 -1.67 42.46
C PRO A 415 18.37 -1.25 43.06
N ALA A 416 18.30 -1.14 44.39
CA ALA A 416 17.11 -0.65 45.10
C ALA A 416 16.96 0.87 45.00
N THR A 417 15.72 1.37 44.84
CA THR A 417 15.36 2.78 44.71
C THR A 417 14.22 3.16 45.64
N SER A 418 14.12 4.44 46.02
CA SER A 418 13.00 4.96 46.83
C SER A 418 11.70 5.16 46.05
N TYR A 419 11.76 5.14 44.72
CA TYR A 419 10.63 5.25 43.82
C TYR A 419 10.34 3.90 43.15
N VAL A 420 9.08 3.70 42.76
CA VAL A 420 8.63 2.55 41.97
C VAL A 420 9.36 2.53 40.63
N GLN A 421 10.03 1.43 40.31
CA GLN A 421 10.78 1.31 39.06
C GLN A 421 9.86 0.93 37.89
N GLN A 422 10.29 1.20 36.66
CA GLN A 422 9.53 0.92 35.44
C GLN A 422 9.13 -0.56 35.33
N LEU A 423 8.01 -0.79 34.63
CA LEU A 423 7.49 -2.13 34.29
C LEU A 423 8.44 -2.85 33.31
N PHE A 424 8.23 -4.16 33.11
CA PHE A 424 8.99 -4.90 32.11
C PHE A 424 8.83 -4.30 30.71
N SER A 425 9.89 -4.33 29.90
CA SER A 425 9.87 -3.86 28.52
C SER A 425 10.64 -4.84 27.64
N PHE A 426 10.25 -4.91 26.37
CA PHE A 426 10.93 -5.71 25.35
C PHE A 426 12.40 -5.29 25.22
N TYR A 427 12.68 -3.99 25.26
CA TYR A 427 14.02 -3.41 25.03
C TYR A 427 14.81 -3.15 26.34
N ASP A 428 14.34 -3.64 27.48
CA ASP A 428 15.02 -3.40 28.76
C ASP A 428 16.26 -4.28 28.90
N ALA A 429 17.42 -3.63 28.98
CA ALA A 429 18.73 -4.25 29.16
C ALA A 429 19.08 -4.56 30.62
N CYS A 430 18.20 -4.23 31.57
CA CYS A 430 18.46 -4.31 33.00
C CYS A 430 19.66 -3.46 33.49
N GLY A 431 20.06 -2.43 32.72
CA GLY A 431 21.26 -1.62 33.00
C GLY A 431 21.02 -0.28 33.71
N ALA A 432 19.78 0.21 33.75
CA ALA A 432 19.43 1.49 34.36
C ALA A 432 18.14 1.40 35.18
N THR A 433 18.08 2.14 36.27
CA THR A 433 16.86 2.29 37.08
C THR A 433 16.07 3.52 36.61
N VAL A 434 14.86 3.29 36.12
CA VAL A 434 13.97 4.33 35.58
C VAL A 434 12.68 4.35 36.41
N PRO A 435 12.17 5.53 36.83
CA PRO A 435 10.90 5.60 37.52
C PRO A 435 9.72 5.11 36.66
N PHE A 436 8.76 4.42 37.29
CA PHE A 436 7.49 4.07 36.67
C PHE A 436 6.70 5.34 36.34
N ARG A 437 6.30 5.45 35.07
CA ARG A 437 5.59 6.61 34.53
C ARG A 437 4.41 6.14 33.70
N VAL A 438 3.27 6.81 33.89
CA VAL A 438 2.09 6.67 33.05
C VAL A 438 1.88 7.99 32.34
N VAL A 439 1.87 7.96 31.01
CA VAL A 439 1.60 9.12 30.18
C VAL A 439 0.10 9.14 29.87
N LEU A 440 -0.62 10.07 30.47
CA LEU A 440 -2.02 10.31 30.15
C LEU A 440 -2.08 11.21 28.92
N THR A 441 -2.33 10.62 27.76
CA THR A 441 -2.60 11.37 26.52
C THR A 441 -4.01 11.93 26.56
N THR A 442 -4.31 12.88 25.69
CA THR A 442 -5.67 13.43 25.55
C THR A 442 -6.71 12.34 25.31
N TYR A 443 -6.39 11.36 24.46
CA TYR A 443 -7.29 10.24 24.17
C TYR A 443 -7.38 9.23 25.32
N SER A 444 -6.26 8.82 25.91
CA SER A 444 -6.27 7.82 26.98
C SER A 444 -6.89 8.36 28.28
N SER A 445 -6.71 9.65 28.57
CA SER A 445 -7.34 10.30 29.73
C SER A 445 -8.86 10.43 29.59
N VAL A 446 -9.36 10.81 28.40
CA VAL A 446 -10.80 10.89 28.13
C VAL A 446 -11.41 9.48 28.12
N PHE A 447 -10.74 8.50 27.51
CA PHE A 447 -11.18 7.10 27.55
C PHE A 447 -11.29 6.58 28.99
N ALA A 448 -10.25 6.78 29.81
CA ALA A 448 -10.25 6.37 31.21
C ALA A 448 -11.36 7.07 32.02
N THR A 449 -11.58 8.36 31.78
CA THR A 449 -12.64 9.14 32.44
C THR A 449 -14.03 8.61 32.08
N VAL A 450 -14.28 8.33 30.80
CA VAL A 450 -15.57 7.82 30.32
C VAL A 450 -15.79 6.37 30.79
N ALA A 451 -14.75 5.53 30.80
CA ALA A 451 -14.83 4.15 31.30
C ALA A 451 -15.10 4.09 32.81
N MET A 452 -14.48 4.98 33.61
CA MET A 452 -14.76 5.10 35.04
C MET A 452 -16.17 5.69 35.31
N GLY A 453 -16.58 6.70 34.54
CA GLY A 453 -17.84 7.43 34.73
C GLY A 453 -18.08 7.84 36.19
N PRO A 454 -19.21 7.46 36.82
CA PRO A 454 -19.55 7.89 38.17
C PRO A 454 -18.63 7.31 39.27
N ALA A 455 -17.84 6.28 38.95
CA ALA A 455 -16.89 5.69 39.88
C ALA A 455 -15.61 6.52 40.06
N LEU A 456 -15.35 7.52 39.19
CA LEU A 456 -14.14 8.33 39.25
C LEU A 456 -14.15 9.28 40.46
N ASN A 457 -13.20 9.10 41.37
CA ASN A 457 -12.91 10.05 42.45
C ASN A 457 -11.52 10.67 42.25
N VAL A 458 -11.50 11.92 41.77
CA VAL A 458 -10.28 12.64 41.37
C VAL A 458 -9.27 12.76 42.51
N GLN A 459 -9.73 13.04 43.73
CA GLN A 459 -8.86 13.22 44.89
C GLN A 459 -8.15 11.92 45.25
N SER A 460 -8.87 10.80 45.28
CA SER A 460 -8.28 9.48 45.57
C SER A 460 -7.31 9.01 44.49
N THR A 461 -7.62 9.23 43.21
CA THR A 461 -6.73 8.89 42.11
C THR A 461 -5.45 9.72 42.14
N CYS A 462 -5.57 11.04 42.33
CA CYS A 462 -4.40 11.92 42.33
C CYS A 462 -3.57 11.87 43.62
N ALA A 463 -4.11 11.31 44.70
CA ALA A 463 -3.31 11.00 45.90
C ALA A 463 -2.24 9.94 45.62
N LEU A 464 -2.39 9.14 44.55
CA LEU A 464 -1.42 8.13 44.14
C LEU A 464 -0.27 8.71 43.30
N ASP A 465 -0.37 9.93 42.76
CA ASP A 465 0.73 10.56 42.03
C ASP A 465 1.78 11.09 43.01
N THR A 466 2.96 10.49 43.04
CA THR A 466 4.02 10.90 43.97
C THR A 466 4.74 12.18 43.55
N THR A 467 4.48 12.69 42.35
CA THR A 467 5.18 13.87 41.82
C THR A 467 4.44 15.18 42.07
N ASN A 468 3.18 15.31 41.61
CA ASN A 468 2.42 16.54 41.79
C ASN A 468 0.90 16.27 41.84
N PRO A 469 0.37 15.84 43.01
CA PRO A 469 -1.06 15.58 43.21
C PRO A 469 -1.98 16.73 42.78
N ASN A 470 -1.59 17.98 43.02
CA ASN A 470 -2.40 19.16 42.69
C ASN A 470 -2.52 19.40 41.18
N ALA A 471 -1.42 19.19 40.44
CA ALA A 471 -1.45 19.25 38.99
C ALA A 471 -2.30 18.12 38.41
N CYS A 472 -2.20 16.91 38.96
CA CYS A 472 -3.08 15.79 38.61
C CYS A 472 -4.56 16.13 38.82
N ILE A 473 -4.93 16.71 39.98
CA ILE A 473 -6.32 17.08 40.27
C ILE A 473 -6.84 18.05 39.22
N THR A 474 -6.06 19.09 38.92
CA THR A 474 -6.41 20.10 37.92
C THR A 474 -6.58 19.50 36.53
N TYR A 475 -5.68 18.58 36.16
CA TYR A 475 -5.70 17.88 34.87
C TYR A 475 -6.95 17.01 34.72
N ILE A 476 -7.18 16.07 35.64
CA ILE A 476 -8.32 15.14 35.56
C ILE A 476 -9.65 15.92 35.64
N GLN A 477 -9.76 16.95 36.48
CA GLN A 477 -10.97 17.80 36.52
C GLN A 477 -11.24 18.52 35.20
N THR A 478 -10.19 18.89 34.46
CA THR A 478 -10.31 19.52 33.14
C THR A 478 -10.79 18.50 32.11
N VAL A 479 -10.23 17.29 32.12
CA VAL A 479 -10.65 16.18 31.26
C VAL A 479 -12.12 15.81 31.51
N VAL A 480 -12.56 15.70 32.77
CA VAL A 480 -13.96 15.43 33.14
C VAL A 480 -14.89 16.51 32.59
N ARG A 481 -14.53 17.79 32.75
CA ARG A 481 -15.34 18.92 32.25
C ARG A 481 -15.48 18.88 30.72
N ILE A 482 -14.40 18.55 30.01
CA ILE A 482 -14.40 18.47 28.54
C ILE A 482 -15.21 17.28 28.04
N ALA A 483 -15.02 16.10 28.64
CA ALA A 483 -15.81 14.91 28.30
C ALA A 483 -17.32 15.15 28.48
N ALA A 484 -17.71 15.85 29.55
CA ALA A 484 -19.10 16.24 29.81
C ALA A 484 -19.60 17.30 28.81
N ALA A 485 -18.79 18.32 28.50
CA ALA A 485 -19.15 19.38 27.54
C ALA A 485 -19.34 18.85 26.12
N MET A 486 -18.58 17.82 25.74
CA MET A 486 -18.72 17.14 24.44
C MET A 486 -19.92 16.19 24.36
N GLY A 487 -20.65 15.98 25.47
CA GLY A 487 -21.83 15.11 25.49
C GLY A 487 -21.51 13.65 25.18
N LEU A 488 -20.32 13.16 25.54
CA LEU A 488 -19.95 11.77 25.28
C LEU A 488 -20.90 10.81 26.01
N PRO A 489 -21.44 9.78 25.32
CA PRO A 489 -22.42 8.88 25.90
C PRO A 489 -21.80 7.99 26.98
N THR A 490 -22.65 7.57 27.92
CA THR A 490 -22.30 6.62 28.98
C THR A 490 -22.12 5.22 28.38
N ILE A 491 -20.87 4.75 28.24
CA ILE A 491 -20.50 3.42 27.70
C ILE A 491 -20.39 2.33 28.80
N GLN A 492 -21.02 2.55 29.95
CA GLN A 492 -20.86 1.78 31.19
C GLN A 492 -21.16 0.29 31.04
N PRO A 493 -22.18 -0.17 30.29
CA PRO A 493 -22.41 -1.60 30.08
C PRO A 493 -21.20 -2.29 29.42
N LEU A 494 -20.61 -1.66 28.40
CA LEU A 494 -19.40 -2.16 27.73
C LEU A 494 -18.19 -2.08 28.67
N ALA A 495 -18.09 -1.02 29.48
CA ALA A 495 -17.00 -0.88 30.45
C ALA A 495 -17.06 -1.97 31.54
N SER A 496 -18.26 -2.34 32.01
CA SER A 496 -18.44 -3.45 32.97
C SER A 496 -18.09 -4.82 32.37
N SER A 497 -18.47 -5.06 31.10
CA SER A 497 -18.10 -6.28 30.39
C SER A 497 -16.59 -6.38 30.21
N ALA A 498 -15.95 -5.30 29.77
CA ALA A 498 -14.50 -5.22 29.63
C ALA A 498 -13.79 -5.36 30.99
N HIS A 499 -14.31 -4.74 32.06
CA HIS A 499 -13.77 -4.89 33.42
C HIS A 499 -13.74 -6.36 33.87
N THR A 500 -14.84 -7.09 33.66
CA THR A 500 -14.95 -8.51 34.00
C THR A 500 -13.97 -9.36 33.20
N ALA A 501 -13.84 -9.12 31.89
CA ALA A 501 -12.89 -9.83 31.03
C ALA A 501 -11.44 -9.58 31.48
N ILE A 502 -11.08 -8.34 31.78
CA ILE A 502 -9.73 -7.97 32.25
C ILE A 502 -9.44 -8.55 33.64
N ALA A 503 -10.42 -8.53 34.54
CA ALA A 503 -10.28 -9.15 35.85
C ALA A 503 -10.05 -10.66 35.75
N SER A 504 -10.70 -11.36 34.80
CA SER A 504 -10.51 -12.80 34.57
C SER A 504 -9.11 -13.16 34.07
N LEU A 505 -8.45 -12.25 33.33
CA LEU A 505 -7.07 -12.42 32.88
C LEU A 505 -6.04 -12.14 33.98
N GLY A 506 -6.43 -11.52 35.10
CA GLY A 506 -5.51 -11.22 36.20
C GLY A 506 -4.40 -10.22 35.86
N ILE A 507 -4.63 -9.31 34.90
CA ILE A 507 -3.60 -8.36 34.44
C ILE A 507 -3.21 -7.41 35.57
N SER A 508 -1.91 -7.31 35.84
CA SER A 508 -1.36 -6.54 36.94
C SER A 508 -0.03 -5.86 36.59
N ILE A 509 0.42 -4.98 37.48
CA ILE A 509 1.81 -4.52 37.55
C ILE A 509 2.51 -5.17 38.75
N ALA A 510 3.82 -5.39 38.66
CA ALA A 510 4.61 -5.99 39.72
C ALA A 510 5.84 -5.13 40.08
N GLN A 511 6.33 -5.30 41.31
CA GLN A 511 7.60 -4.75 41.79
C GLN A 511 8.26 -5.70 42.77
N PHE A 512 9.58 -5.87 42.67
CA PHE A 512 10.37 -6.35 43.79
C PHE A 512 10.49 -5.24 44.84
N ALA A 513 10.28 -5.56 46.11
CA ALA A 513 10.40 -4.58 47.19
C ALA A 513 10.93 -5.18 48.49
N THR A 514 11.53 -4.32 49.32
CA THR A 514 12.00 -4.66 50.67
C THR A 514 11.94 -3.43 51.56
N THR A 515 11.74 -3.63 52.87
CA THR A 515 11.88 -2.58 53.88
C THR A 515 13.26 -2.59 54.55
N THR A 516 14.07 -3.61 54.28
CA THR A 516 15.41 -3.79 54.85
C THR A 516 16.39 -4.20 53.75
N PRO A 517 16.87 -3.25 52.92
CA PRO A 517 17.70 -3.56 51.76
C PRO A 517 19.05 -4.21 52.10
N GLN A 518 19.52 -4.09 53.34
CA GLN A 518 20.75 -4.74 53.81
C GLN A 518 20.57 -6.24 54.11
N SER A 519 19.33 -6.72 54.20
CA SER A 519 19.02 -8.13 54.44
C SER A 519 18.64 -8.81 53.12
N PRO A 520 19.49 -9.70 52.57
CA PRO A 520 19.22 -10.32 51.29
C PRO A 520 18.00 -11.25 51.27
N LEU A 521 17.48 -11.58 52.46
CA LEU A 521 16.39 -12.53 52.65
C LEU A 521 15.00 -11.88 52.78
N ASN A 522 14.91 -10.55 52.87
CA ASN A 522 13.67 -9.83 53.18
C ASN A 522 13.00 -9.17 51.97
N TRP A 523 13.30 -9.65 50.76
CA TRP A 523 12.67 -9.18 49.54
C TRP A 523 11.32 -9.87 49.32
N THR A 524 10.38 -9.17 48.69
CA THR A 524 9.03 -9.65 48.35
C THR A 524 8.61 -9.13 46.97
N MET A 525 7.64 -9.78 46.35
CA MET A 525 7.01 -9.32 45.10
C MET A 525 5.68 -8.66 45.44
N LEU A 526 5.55 -7.37 45.15
CA LEU A 526 4.30 -6.64 45.23
C LEU A 526 3.58 -6.73 43.88
N THR A 527 2.27 -6.90 43.91
CA THR A 527 1.43 -6.91 42.71
C THR A 527 0.24 -5.98 42.88
N GLN A 528 -0.13 -5.26 41.81
CA GLN A 528 -1.32 -4.41 41.77
C GLN A 528 -2.13 -4.74 40.50
N PRO A 529 -3.31 -5.37 40.63
CA PRO A 529 -4.23 -5.56 39.52
C PRO A 529 -4.72 -4.22 38.96
N LEU A 530 -4.86 -4.11 37.64
CA LEU A 530 -5.07 -2.82 36.97
C LEU A 530 -6.39 -2.13 37.35
N LEU A 531 -7.48 -2.89 37.51
CA LEU A 531 -8.83 -2.34 37.67
C LEU A 531 -9.50 -2.70 39.01
N GLN A 532 -8.80 -3.38 39.92
CA GLN A 532 -9.40 -3.84 41.19
C GLN A 532 -9.49 -2.71 42.22
N ASP A 533 -8.43 -1.93 42.40
CA ASP A 533 -8.45 -0.72 43.23
C ASP A 533 -9.02 0.44 42.42
N ILE A 534 -10.18 0.95 42.84
CA ILE A 534 -10.87 2.07 42.20
C ILE A 534 -10.01 3.34 42.13
N SER A 535 -9.09 3.53 43.08
CA SER A 535 -8.20 4.69 43.13
C SER A 535 -7.16 4.62 42.02
N PHE A 536 -6.67 3.42 41.70
CA PHE A 536 -5.69 3.16 40.64
C PHE A 536 -6.33 2.92 39.26
N ALA A 537 -7.60 2.51 39.21
CA ALA A 537 -8.29 2.09 37.99
C ALA A 537 -8.25 3.11 36.85
N THR A 538 -8.19 4.42 37.13
CA THR A 538 -8.00 5.47 36.11
C THR A 538 -6.69 5.29 35.34
N PHE A 539 -5.58 4.99 36.04
CA PHE A 539 -4.31 4.66 35.40
C PHE A 539 -4.37 3.30 34.70
N GLY A 540 -5.06 2.33 35.31
CA GLY A 540 -5.33 1.02 34.70
C GLY A 540 -6.02 1.14 33.33
N TRP A 541 -7.09 1.93 33.22
CA TRP A 541 -7.77 2.16 31.95
C TRP A 541 -6.90 2.87 30.90
N ALA A 542 -6.01 3.78 31.32
CA ALA A 542 -5.04 4.39 30.42
C ALA A 542 -4.01 3.36 29.90
N LEU A 543 -3.51 2.47 30.77
CA LEU A 543 -2.62 1.37 30.37
C LEU A 543 -3.31 0.39 29.41
N LEU A 544 -4.61 0.11 29.62
CA LEU A 544 -5.41 -0.71 28.71
C LEU A 544 -5.67 -0.02 27.37
N TYR A 545 -5.86 1.30 27.35
CA TYR A 545 -5.96 2.06 26.10
C TYR A 545 -4.68 1.93 25.28
N ASP A 546 -3.52 2.11 25.91
CA ASP A 546 -2.21 1.95 25.27
C ASP A 546 -2.01 0.50 24.75
N TRP A 547 -2.48 -0.51 25.49
CA TRP A 547 -2.43 -1.91 25.04
C TRP A 547 -3.30 -2.13 23.80
N ILE A 548 -4.51 -1.55 23.75
CA ILE A 548 -5.36 -1.60 22.56
C ILE A 548 -4.65 -0.95 21.38
N GLN A 549 -4.04 0.24 21.54
CA GLN A 549 -3.29 0.93 20.48
C GLN A 549 -2.06 0.14 19.98
N GLY A 550 -1.60 -0.83 20.77
CA GLY A 550 -0.35 -1.54 20.53
C GLY A 550 0.87 -0.80 21.06
N ASP A 551 0.73 0.24 21.88
CA ASP A 551 1.89 0.90 22.50
C ASP A 551 2.46 0.08 23.66
N ARG A 552 1.67 -0.86 24.17
CA ARG A 552 2.03 -1.84 25.21
C ARG A 552 1.64 -3.25 24.78
N GLU A 553 2.21 -4.23 25.46
CA GLU A 553 1.82 -5.64 25.35
C GLU A 553 1.58 -6.25 26.73
N VAL A 554 0.80 -7.33 26.75
CA VAL A 554 0.52 -8.10 27.97
C VAL A 554 1.11 -9.48 27.78
N VAL A 555 1.92 -9.91 28.74
CA VAL A 555 2.62 -11.19 28.71
C VAL A 555 2.30 -11.96 29.98
N SER A 556 1.96 -13.24 29.82
CA SER A 556 1.79 -14.19 30.92
C SER A 556 3.10 -14.91 31.19
N PHE A 557 3.63 -14.76 32.40
CA PHE A 557 4.80 -15.46 32.93
C PHE A 557 4.32 -16.69 33.72
N GLN A 558 4.48 -17.89 33.17
CA GLN A 558 3.95 -19.13 33.72
C GLN A 558 5.09 -20.04 34.16
N GLY A 559 5.37 -20.09 35.46
CA GLY A 559 6.40 -20.95 36.03
C GLY A 559 5.83 -22.11 36.87
N ASP A 560 6.73 -22.88 37.48
CA ASP A 560 6.38 -24.07 38.28
C ASP A 560 5.64 -23.72 39.59
N ALA A 561 5.91 -22.55 40.17
CA ALA A 561 5.32 -22.13 41.44
C ALA A 561 4.09 -21.22 41.26
N GLY A 562 4.05 -20.42 40.20
CA GLY A 562 2.98 -19.45 40.00
C GLY A 562 2.93 -18.84 38.61
N THR A 563 1.85 -18.11 38.35
CA THR A 563 1.63 -17.36 37.11
C THR A 563 1.42 -15.89 37.41
N LEU A 564 2.10 -15.02 36.65
CA LEU A 564 1.93 -13.58 36.70
C LEU A 564 1.62 -13.04 35.30
N VAL A 565 0.48 -12.34 35.17
CA VAL A 565 0.11 -11.67 33.91
C VAL A 565 0.39 -10.19 34.06
N LEU A 566 1.37 -9.71 33.31
CA LEU A 566 1.91 -8.36 33.46
C LEU A 566 1.68 -7.53 32.19
N VAL A 567 1.42 -6.23 32.37
CA VAL A 567 1.44 -5.24 31.28
C VAL A 567 2.82 -4.60 31.16
N SER A 568 3.31 -4.44 29.92
CA SER A 568 4.63 -3.88 29.64
C SER A 568 4.67 -2.36 29.85
N ALA A 569 5.87 -1.80 29.91
CA ALA A 569 6.13 -0.39 29.68
C ALA A 569 5.70 0.02 28.24
N THR A 570 5.46 1.32 28.02
CA THR A 570 5.21 1.87 26.69
C THR A 570 6.44 1.69 25.82
N GLN A 571 6.25 1.17 24.61
CA GLN A 571 7.32 0.99 23.63
C GLN A 571 7.37 2.20 22.70
N PRO A 572 8.56 2.72 22.37
CA PRO A 572 8.68 3.82 21.42
C PRO A 572 8.22 3.37 20.03
N THR A 573 7.44 4.21 19.35
CA THR A 573 7.10 4.00 17.95
C THR A 573 8.30 4.27 17.06
N LEU A 574 8.33 3.58 15.93
CA LEU A 574 9.34 3.77 14.89
C LEU A 574 8.74 4.59 13.76
N SER A 575 9.40 5.69 13.40
CA SER A 575 8.98 6.54 12.30
C SER A 575 9.32 5.89 10.95
N TYR A 576 8.32 5.68 10.10
CA TYR A 576 8.46 5.09 8.77
C TYR A 576 8.07 6.11 7.69
N PRO A 577 8.85 6.33 6.63
CA PRO A 577 8.50 7.30 5.59
C PRO A 577 7.27 6.85 4.81
N SER A 578 6.15 7.57 4.96
CA SER A 578 4.87 7.29 4.31
C SER A 578 4.73 7.99 2.95
N SER A 579 5.59 8.98 2.67
CA SER A 579 5.63 9.75 1.42
C SER A 579 6.49 9.13 0.32
N THR A 580 6.85 7.84 0.41
CA THR A 580 7.68 7.18 -0.61
C THR A 580 6.94 7.15 -1.95
N LYS A 581 7.59 7.67 -2.99
CA LYS A 581 7.00 7.86 -4.32
C LYS A 581 7.07 6.54 -5.10
N TYR A 582 5.97 5.82 -5.17
CA TYR A 582 5.91 4.55 -5.93
C TYR A 582 4.77 4.48 -6.98
N ILE A 583 3.86 5.45 -7.02
CA ILE A 583 2.81 5.45 -8.05
C ILE A 583 3.38 5.98 -9.37
N GLY A 584 3.32 5.13 -10.40
CA GLY A 584 3.68 5.48 -11.77
C GLY A 584 2.76 6.53 -12.40
N ALA A 585 3.16 7.00 -13.57
CA ALA A 585 2.40 7.93 -14.39
C ALA A 585 2.38 7.48 -15.86
N SER A 586 2.38 6.17 -16.12
CA SER A 586 2.41 5.59 -17.46
C SER A 586 1.18 5.99 -18.30
N ILE A 587 0.02 6.19 -17.66
CA ILE A 587 -1.21 6.68 -18.30
C ILE A 587 -1.10 8.15 -18.75
N ARG A 588 -0.08 8.90 -18.30
CA ARG A 588 0.16 10.30 -18.71
C ARG A 588 0.32 10.48 -20.22
N LEU A 589 0.79 9.45 -20.92
CA LEU A 589 0.87 9.47 -22.39
C LEU A 589 -0.50 9.72 -23.03
N ILE A 590 -1.57 9.17 -22.46
CA ILE A 590 -2.94 9.34 -22.96
C ILE A 590 -3.36 10.80 -22.88
N PHE A 591 -3.00 11.52 -21.80
CA PHE A 591 -3.25 12.95 -21.69
C PHE A 591 -2.59 13.74 -22.84
N TRP A 592 -1.33 13.45 -23.15
CA TRP A 592 -0.64 14.11 -24.26
C TRP A 592 -1.25 13.80 -25.63
N LEU A 593 -1.75 12.58 -25.84
CA LEU A 593 -2.53 12.25 -27.03
C LEU A 593 -3.83 13.06 -27.12
N MET A 594 -4.49 13.33 -25.99
CA MET A 594 -5.70 14.18 -25.97
C MET A 594 -5.37 15.64 -26.24
N ALA A 595 -4.25 16.13 -25.70
CA ALA A 595 -3.73 17.47 -25.99
C ALA A 595 -3.40 17.62 -27.48
N TYR A 596 -2.75 16.62 -28.08
CA TYR A 596 -2.48 16.55 -29.52
C TYR A 596 -3.78 16.60 -30.36
N ALA A 597 -4.79 15.81 -29.99
CA ALA A 597 -6.08 15.81 -30.68
C ALA A 597 -6.76 17.18 -30.64
N THR A 598 -6.81 17.84 -29.47
CA THR A 598 -7.36 19.19 -29.34
C THR A 598 -6.54 20.21 -30.13
N ALA A 599 -5.21 20.12 -30.11
CA ALA A 599 -4.33 21.04 -30.84
C ALA A 599 -4.55 20.97 -32.35
N ILE A 600 -4.72 19.78 -32.92
CA ILE A 600 -5.06 19.61 -34.34
C ILE A 600 -6.41 20.25 -34.64
N LEU A 601 -7.43 20.00 -33.83
CA LEU A 601 -8.76 20.59 -34.04
C LEU A 601 -8.71 22.12 -34.00
N CYS A 602 -7.97 22.69 -33.05
CA CYS A 602 -7.73 24.14 -32.99
C CYS A 602 -7.00 24.66 -34.24
N LEU A 603 -5.97 23.95 -34.70
CA LEU A 603 -5.24 24.32 -35.92
C LEU A 603 -6.17 24.34 -37.14
N ILE A 604 -6.99 23.29 -37.32
CA ILE A 604 -7.94 23.20 -38.43
C ILE A 604 -9.01 24.28 -38.34
N TYR A 605 -9.47 24.62 -37.13
CA TYR A 605 -10.39 25.74 -36.93
C TYR A 605 -9.76 27.09 -37.31
N VAL A 606 -8.50 27.35 -36.94
CA VAL A 606 -7.77 28.56 -37.36
C VAL A 606 -7.65 28.62 -38.89
N VAL A 607 -7.32 27.51 -39.53
CA VAL A 607 -7.27 27.41 -41.00
C VAL A 607 -8.65 27.71 -41.60
N CYS A 608 -9.72 27.13 -41.04
CA CYS A 608 -11.10 27.42 -41.46
C CYS A 608 -11.45 28.90 -41.32
N CYS A 609 -11.09 29.56 -40.21
CA CYS A 609 -11.31 30.99 -39.98
C CYS A 609 -10.55 31.87 -40.97
N ILE A 610 -9.29 31.55 -41.29
CA ILE A 610 -8.51 32.28 -42.31
C ILE A 610 -9.23 32.20 -43.66
N TRP A 611 -9.68 31.01 -44.05
CA TRP A 611 -10.40 30.81 -45.30
C TRP A 611 -11.79 31.45 -45.30
N LEU A 612 -12.50 31.43 -44.15
CA LEU A 612 -13.80 32.09 -43.95
C LEU A 612 -13.69 33.60 -44.21
N VAL A 613 -12.65 34.25 -43.69
CA VAL A 613 -12.35 35.67 -43.94
C VAL A 613 -12.00 35.91 -45.42
N ARG A 614 -11.19 35.02 -46.02
CA ARG A 614 -10.81 35.11 -47.45
C ARG A 614 -12.00 34.98 -48.40
N ILE A 615 -13.01 34.19 -48.06
CA ILE A 615 -14.25 34.04 -48.83
C ILE A 615 -15.35 35.05 -48.42
N ARG A 616 -15.03 36.05 -47.59
CA ARG A 616 -15.95 37.10 -47.11
C ARG A 616 -17.23 36.55 -46.46
N PHE A 617 -17.10 35.46 -45.69
CA PHE A 617 -18.20 34.79 -45.00
C PHE A 617 -19.31 34.24 -45.93
N ASP A 618 -18.96 33.97 -47.20
CA ASP A 618 -19.87 33.35 -48.18
C ASP A 618 -19.79 31.81 -48.06
N LEU A 619 -20.47 31.28 -47.04
CA LEU A 619 -20.47 29.87 -46.64
C LEU A 619 -21.89 29.39 -46.35
N ALA A 620 -22.21 28.14 -46.69
CA ALA A 620 -23.36 27.44 -46.15
C ALA A 620 -23.14 27.14 -44.66
N ALA A 621 -23.55 28.06 -43.77
CA ALA A 621 -23.26 28.03 -42.34
C ALA A 621 -23.61 26.71 -41.63
N ILE A 622 -24.61 25.98 -42.12
CA ILE A 622 -25.00 24.66 -41.62
C ILE A 622 -23.88 23.61 -41.73
N ASN A 623 -22.98 23.74 -42.71
CA ASN A 623 -21.86 22.83 -42.89
C ASN A 623 -20.84 22.94 -41.74
N LEU A 624 -20.69 24.13 -41.15
CA LEU A 624 -19.74 24.39 -40.08
C LEU A 624 -20.21 23.84 -38.71
N VAL A 625 -21.52 23.63 -38.53
CA VAL A 625 -22.08 23.00 -37.31
C VAL A 625 -21.56 21.56 -37.15
N TRP A 626 -21.27 20.87 -38.26
CA TRP A 626 -20.71 19.52 -38.26
C TRP A 626 -19.19 19.46 -38.10
N PHE A 627 -18.53 20.58 -37.77
CA PHE A 627 -17.08 20.67 -37.57
C PHE A 627 -16.59 19.57 -36.63
N ASN A 628 -17.18 19.46 -35.44
CA ASN A 628 -16.75 18.49 -34.43
C ASN A 628 -16.88 17.06 -34.93
N HIS A 629 -17.87 16.73 -35.76
CA HIS A 629 -18.08 15.36 -36.24
C HIS A 629 -17.17 15.02 -37.44
N LEU A 630 -16.95 15.97 -38.36
CA LEU A 630 -16.19 15.75 -39.58
C LEU A 630 -14.68 15.98 -39.39
N ALA A 631 -14.30 17.14 -38.83
CA ALA A 631 -12.91 17.51 -38.71
C ALA A 631 -12.16 16.54 -37.77
N SER A 632 -12.80 16.12 -36.69
CA SER A 632 -12.22 15.16 -35.74
C SER A 632 -11.96 13.80 -36.37
N SER A 633 -12.94 13.22 -37.08
CA SER A 633 -12.77 11.90 -37.68
C SER A 633 -11.72 11.88 -38.78
N ILE A 634 -11.55 13.00 -39.50
CA ILE A 634 -10.72 13.07 -40.70
C ILE A 634 -9.29 13.49 -40.37
N TRP A 635 -9.11 14.44 -39.45
CA TRP A 635 -7.80 14.99 -39.11
C TRP A 635 -7.16 14.36 -37.88
N VAL A 636 -7.95 13.83 -36.95
CA VAL A 636 -7.44 13.16 -35.73
C VAL A 636 -7.57 11.64 -35.87
N GLY A 637 -8.71 11.16 -36.34
CA GLY A 637 -8.97 9.74 -36.58
C GLY A 637 -9.79 9.07 -35.48
N ARG A 638 -10.61 8.09 -35.88
CA ARG A 638 -11.58 7.38 -35.01
C ARG A 638 -10.96 6.77 -33.74
N PRO A 639 -9.79 6.09 -33.77
CA PRO A 639 -9.22 5.48 -32.57
C PRO A 639 -8.91 6.50 -31.46
N LEU A 640 -8.33 7.65 -31.81
CA LEU A 640 -8.03 8.70 -30.84
C LEU A 640 -9.30 9.38 -30.30
N LEU A 641 -10.37 9.48 -31.09
CA LEU A 641 -11.67 9.96 -30.61
C LEU A 641 -12.35 8.97 -29.66
N TYR A 642 -12.20 7.68 -29.92
CA TYR A 642 -12.67 6.65 -29.00
C TYR A 642 -11.92 6.74 -27.66
N VAL A 643 -10.58 6.84 -27.72
CA VAL A 643 -9.77 7.05 -26.51
C VAL A 643 -10.18 8.34 -25.79
N ARG A 644 -10.46 9.41 -26.53
CA ARG A 644 -10.96 10.68 -25.96
C ARG A 644 -12.26 10.51 -25.20
N GLY A 645 -13.28 9.89 -25.81
CA GLY A 645 -14.51 9.61 -25.08
C GLY A 645 -14.28 8.68 -23.88
N MET A 646 -13.38 7.70 -24.01
CA MET A 646 -13.02 6.81 -22.90
C MET A 646 -12.37 7.55 -21.74
N THR A 647 -11.52 8.57 -21.99
CA THR A 647 -10.94 9.38 -20.90
C THR A 647 -12.03 10.08 -20.07
N ALA A 648 -13.11 10.54 -20.72
CA ALA A 648 -14.23 11.15 -20.02
C ALA A 648 -15.06 10.11 -19.25
N ILE A 649 -15.27 8.91 -19.81
CA ILE A 649 -15.92 7.80 -19.09
C ILE A 649 -15.12 7.41 -17.85
N LEU A 650 -13.79 7.35 -17.96
CA LEU A 650 -12.90 7.07 -16.83
C LEU A 650 -13.03 8.14 -15.75
N MET A 651 -13.04 9.42 -16.12
CA MET A 651 -13.30 10.51 -15.16
C MET A 651 -14.67 10.36 -14.47
N LEU A 652 -15.75 10.07 -15.20
CA LEU A 652 -17.09 9.85 -14.64
C LEU A 652 -17.21 8.55 -13.83
N SER A 653 -16.23 7.66 -13.95
CA SER A 653 -16.18 6.39 -13.22
C SER A 653 -15.22 6.41 -12.03
N SER A 654 -14.49 7.52 -11.84
CA SER A 654 -13.60 7.78 -10.71
C SER A 654 -14.22 8.76 -9.72
N SER A 655 -14.01 8.49 -8.43
CA SER A 655 -14.43 9.36 -7.32
C SER A 655 -13.60 10.64 -7.24
N GLN A 656 -14.12 11.63 -6.51
CA GLN A 656 -13.46 12.92 -6.27
C GLN A 656 -13.22 13.06 -4.78
N VAL A 657 -12.07 12.58 -4.32
CA VAL A 657 -11.68 12.59 -2.92
C VAL A 657 -10.58 13.64 -2.73
N ASN A 658 -10.82 14.56 -1.81
CA ASN A 658 -9.85 15.58 -1.45
C ASN A 658 -9.47 15.44 0.03
N LEU A 659 -8.18 15.58 0.33
CA LEU A 659 -7.72 15.79 1.70
C LEU A 659 -8.05 17.22 2.15
N VAL A 660 -8.77 17.34 3.25
CA VAL A 660 -9.12 18.61 3.89
C VAL A 660 -8.54 18.65 5.30
N THR A 661 -7.98 19.79 5.67
CA THR A 661 -7.44 20.04 7.02
C THR A 661 -8.31 21.04 7.75
N ARG A 662 -8.80 20.68 8.94
CA ARG A 662 -9.56 21.56 9.85
C ARG A 662 -8.81 21.63 11.17
N GLY A 663 -8.23 22.80 11.47
CA GLY A 663 -7.34 22.95 12.64
C GLY A 663 -6.09 22.08 12.50
N ALA A 664 -5.82 21.25 13.50
CA ALA A 664 -4.71 20.29 13.49
C ALA A 664 -5.08 18.90 12.90
N ARG A 665 -6.31 18.72 12.41
CA ARG A 665 -6.82 17.43 11.92
C ARG A 665 -6.96 17.39 10.40
N SER A 666 -6.61 16.26 9.80
CA SER A 666 -6.84 15.98 8.38
C SER A 666 -7.77 14.78 8.19
N HIS A 667 -8.65 14.86 7.20
CA HIS A 667 -9.59 13.81 6.81
C HIS A 667 -9.89 13.90 5.31
N PHE A 668 -10.52 12.86 4.76
CA PHE A 668 -11.02 12.88 3.39
C PHE A 668 -12.44 13.42 3.32
N GLU A 669 -12.68 14.30 2.35
CA GLU A 669 -14.01 14.82 2.03
C GLU A 669 -14.32 14.55 0.56
N PHE A 670 -15.58 14.20 0.27
CA PHE A 670 -16.05 14.05 -1.10
C PHE A 670 -16.29 15.44 -1.71
N GLY A 671 -15.54 15.77 -2.77
CA GLY A 671 -15.68 17.04 -3.49
C GLY A 671 -16.46 16.88 -4.79
N PRO A 672 -17.80 17.05 -4.80
CA PRO A 672 -18.58 16.91 -6.02
C PRO A 672 -18.14 17.90 -7.10
N ARG A 673 -18.08 17.44 -8.35
CA ARG A 673 -17.80 18.31 -9.50
C ARG A 673 -18.92 19.33 -9.64
N ARG A 674 -18.60 20.53 -10.12
CA ARG A 674 -19.63 21.53 -10.44
C ARG A 674 -20.52 20.99 -11.57
N VAL A 675 -21.79 21.36 -11.58
CA VAL A 675 -22.74 20.90 -12.61
C VAL A 675 -22.24 21.24 -14.03
N VAL A 676 -21.63 22.41 -14.21
CA VAL A 676 -21.05 22.83 -15.51
C VAL A 676 -19.88 21.93 -15.93
N GLU A 677 -19.00 21.54 -14.99
CA GLU A 677 -17.89 20.62 -15.26
C GLU A 677 -18.44 19.22 -15.60
N THR A 678 -19.50 18.79 -14.93
CA THR A 678 -20.21 17.54 -15.21
C THR A 678 -20.81 17.54 -16.62
N MET A 679 -21.48 18.63 -17.01
CA MET A 679 -22.00 18.82 -18.37
C MET A 679 -20.90 18.76 -19.43
N LEU A 680 -19.73 19.33 -19.12
CA LEU A 680 -18.57 19.32 -20.01
C LEU A 680 -18.00 17.91 -20.19
N VAL A 681 -17.73 17.19 -19.10
CA VAL A 681 -17.19 15.82 -19.15
C VAL A 681 -18.19 14.86 -19.79
N ALA A 682 -19.48 14.99 -19.49
CA ALA A 682 -20.54 14.23 -20.17
C ALA A 682 -20.57 14.51 -21.68
N GLY A 683 -20.31 15.76 -22.10
CA GLY A 683 -20.17 16.13 -23.51
C GLY A 683 -18.99 15.42 -24.18
N GLU A 684 -17.84 15.38 -23.51
CA GLU A 684 -16.66 14.68 -24.02
C GLU A 684 -16.86 13.15 -24.07
N ALA A 685 -17.66 12.56 -23.17
CA ALA A 685 -18.01 11.14 -23.27
C ALA A 685 -18.80 10.80 -24.56
N THR A 686 -19.54 11.76 -25.14
CA THR A 686 -20.30 11.53 -26.38
C THR A 686 -19.43 11.34 -27.63
N TRP A 687 -18.12 11.60 -27.57
CA TRP A 687 -17.20 11.26 -28.68
C TRP A 687 -17.25 9.79 -29.07
N ILE A 688 -17.55 8.88 -28.13
CA ILE A 688 -17.77 7.45 -28.44
C ILE A 688 -19.00 7.28 -29.34
N VAL A 689 -20.07 8.04 -29.09
CA VAL A 689 -21.27 8.02 -29.94
C VAL A 689 -20.93 8.51 -31.34
N TYR A 690 -20.09 9.53 -31.50
CA TYR A 690 -19.64 9.99 -32.82
C TYR A 690 -18.92 8.89 -33.59
N VAL A 691 -18.02 8.14 -32.94
CA VAL A 691 -17.31 7.01 -33.55
C VAL A 691 -18.29 5.89 -33.97
N VAL A 692 -19.22 5.53 -33.09
CA VAL A 692 -20.23 4.49 -33.37
C VAL A 692 -21.14 4.91 -34.52
N VAL A 693 -21.64 6.14 -34.51
CA VAL A 693 -22.47 6.70 -35.58
C VAL A 693 -21.72 6.71 -36.91
N ASP A 694 -20.46 7.16 -36.91
CA ASP A 694 -19.63 7.20 -38.12
C ASP A 694 -19.40 5.79 -38.70
N CYS A 695 -19.07 4.80 -37.86
CA CYS A 695 -18.97 3.39 -38.27
C CYS A 695 -20.30 2.83 -38.81
N CYS A 696 -21.43 3.22 -38.21
CA CYS A 696 -22.76 2.76 -38.60
C CYS A 696 -23.38 3.56 -39.76
N THR A 697 -22.69 4.59 -40.28
CA THR A 697 -23.19 5.43 -41.39
C THR A 697 -23.61 4.61 -42.61
N ILE A 698 -22.95 3.47 -42.85
CA ILE A 698 -23.29 2.54 -43.94
C ILE A 698 -24.71 1.97 -43.78
N LEU A 699 -25.12 1.71 -42.54
CA LEU A 699 -26.43 1.15 -42.20
C LEU A 699 -27.49 2.25 -42.10
N THR A 700 -27.15 3.39 -41.53
CA THR A 700 -28.09 4.49 -41.25
C THR A 700 -28.33 5.41 -42.45
N GLY A 701 -27.42 5.44 -43.42
CA GLY A 701 -27.56 6.17 -44.68
C GLY A 701 -27.89 7.66 -44.46
N ARG A 702 -29.05 8.10 -44.96
CA ARG A 702 -29.51 9.50 -44.83
C ARG A 702 -30.10 9.83 -43.46
N ALA A 703 -30.53 8.83 -42.68
CA ALA A 703 -31.04 9.01 -41.32
C ALA A 703 -29.93 9.32 -40.29
N THR A 704 -28.66 9.17 -40.69
CA THR A 704 -27.47 9.40 -39.84
C THR A 704 -27.43 10.78 -39.20
N ARG A 705 -27.87 11.85 -39.90
CA ARG A 705 -27.89 13.21 -39.34
C ARG A 705 -28.80 13.31 -38.11
N VAL A 706 -30.01 12.77 -38.23
CA VAL A 706 -31.02 12.79 -37.15
C VAL A 706 -30.58 11.87 -36.02
N ASN A 707 -30.08 10.67 -36.37
CA ASN A 707 -29.55 9.72 -35.39
C ASN A 707 -28.40 10.32 -34.56
N ALA A 708 -27.43 10.98 -35.20
CA ALA A 708 -26.27 11.57 -34.54
C ALA A 708 -26.70 12.59 -33.47
N VAL A 709 -27.60 13.52 -33.83
CA VAL A 709 -28.06 14.59 -32.93
C VAL A 709 -28.86 14.01 -31.76
N LEU A 710 -29.83 13.14 -32.04
CA LEU A 710 -30.67 12.54 -31.00
C LEU A 710 -29.83 11.71 -30.02
N SER A 711 -28.96 10.83 -30.54
CA SER A 711 -28.12 9.96 -29.72
C SER A 711 -27.21 10.75 -28.78
N CYS A 712 -26.65 11.86 -29.26
CA CYS A 712 -25.76 12.69 -28.45
C CYS A 712 -26.52 13.52 -27.41
N ILE A 713 -27.69 14.06 -27.74
CA ILE A 713 -28.53 14.79 -26.76
C ILE A 713 -29.02 13.84 -25.66
N PHE A 714 -29.56 12.68 -26.03
CA PHE A 714 -30.03 11.69 -25.06
C PHE A 714 -28.89 11.15 -24.21
N GLY A 715 -27.77 10.76 -24.84
CA GLY A 715 -26.58 10.28 -24.14
C GLY A 715 -26.06 11.32 -23.15
N TRP A 716 -25.90 12.57 -23.60
CA TRP A 716 -25.45 13.67 -22.74
C TRP A 716 -26.38 13.92 -21.56
N LEU A 717 -27.69 14.01 -21.78
CA LEU A 717 -28.67 14.28 -20.72
C LEU A 717 -28.71 13.16 -19.68
N VAL A 718 -28.68 11.89 -20.13
CA VAL A 718 -28.67 10.73 -19.24
C VAL A 718 -27.39 10.70 -18.39
N LEU A 719 -26.23 11.00 -18.98
CA LEU A 719 -24.97 11.05 -18.22
C LEU A 719 -24.94 12.17 -17.18
N VAL A 720 -25.46 13.36 -17.51
CA VAL A 720 -25.57 14.47 -16.54
C VAL A 720 -26.48 14.09 -15.37
N VAL A 721 -27.66 13.51 -15.64
CA VAL A 721 -28.58 13.06 -14.60
C VAL A 721 -27.95 11.98 -13.74
N LEU A 722 -27.28 11.00 -14.35
CA LEU A 722 -26.62 9.90 -13.65
C LEU A 722 -25.53 10.39 -12.69
N GLU A 723 -24.70 11.34 -13.12
CA GLU A 723 -23.62 11.88 -12.28
C GLU A 723 -24.14 12.77 -11.16
N CYS A 724 -25.20 13.55 -11.40
CA CYS A 724 -25.81 14.39 -10.36
C CYS A 724 -26.61 13.59 -9.32
N THR A 725 -27.18 12.44 -9.68
CA THR A 725 -28.03 11.64 -8.77
C THR A 725 -27.29 10.50 -8.09
N SER A 726 -26.26 9.95 -8.73
CA SER A 726 -25.51 8.80 -8.24
C SER A 726 -24.02 8.94 -8.57
N PRO A 727 -23.28 9.86 -7.90
CA PRO A 727 -21.84 9.99 -8.07
C PRO A 727 -21.09 8.76 -7.53
N VAL A 728 -19.85 8.56 -8.01
CA VAL A 728 -18.99 7.49 -7.50
C VAL A 728 -18.31 7.93 -6.20
N LEU A 729 -18.61 7.25 -5.10
CA LEU A 729 -17.96 7.44 -3.80
C LEU A 729 -16.79 6.46 -3.63
N PRO A 730 -15.73 6.84 -2.88
CA PRO A 730 -14.66 5.92 -2.54
C PRO A 730 -15.17 4.83 -1.59
N LEU A 731 -14.67 3.61 -1.75
CA LEU A 731 -14.96 2.49 -0.86
C LEU A 731 -13.64 1.92 -0.35
N ALA A 732 -13.46 1.82 0.97
CA ALA A 732 -12.35 1.09 1.54
C ALA A 732 -12.83 -0.16 2.29
N THR A 733 -12.00 -1.19 2.29
CA THR A 733 -12.27 -2.43 3.03
C THR A 733 -10.98 -2.94 3.65
N PHE A 734 -11.05 -3.36 4.91
CA PHE A 734 -9.98 -4.12 5.55
C PHE A 734 -10.14 -5.60 5.24
N HIS A 735 -9.05 -6.22 4.83
CA HIS A 735 -8.95 -7.66 4.60
C HIS A 735 -7.49 -8.06 4.76
N ARG A 736 -7.12 -8.48 5.97
CA ARG A 736 -5.74 -8.81 6.31
C ARG A 736 -5.45 -10.28 6.05
N VAL A 737 -4.55 -10.52 5.12
CA VAL A 737 -3.97 -11.84 4.83
C VAL A 737 -2.48 -11.74 5.08
N CYS A 738 -1.96 -12.55 6.00
CA CYS A 738 -0.56 -12.56 6.35
C CYS A 738 0.08 -13.92 6.05
N THR A 739 1.38 -13.91 5.77
CA THR A 739 2.22 -15.08 5.59
C THR A 739 3.54 -14.86 6.35
N PRO A 740 3.88 -15.68 7.35
CA PRO A 740 5.15 -15.56 8.06
C PRO A 740 6.32 -16.00 7.17
N VAL A 741 7.48 -15.46 7.47
CA VAL A 741 8.79 -15.90 6.96
C VAL A 741 9.45 -16.62 8.11
N ASN A 742 9.76 -17.91 7.93
CA ASN A 742 10.34 -18.77 8.96
C ASN A 742 9.57 -18.75 10.30
N MET A 743 8.23 -18.70 10.24
CA MET A 743 7.30 -18.66 11.39
C MET A 743 7.38 -17.43 12.30
N ASP A 744 8.56 -17.09 12.84
CA ASP A 744 8.76 -16.03 13.83
C ASP A 744 9.77 -14.95 13.42
N GLN A 745 10.52 -15.14 12.32
CA GLN A 745 11.54 -14.19 11.89
C GLN A 745 10.94 -12.87 11.34
N ALA A 746 9.92 -12.98 10.48
CA ALA A 746 9.22 -11.83 9.91
C ALA A 746 7.81 -12.21 9.41
N ILE A 747 6.97 -11.22 9.10
CA ILE A 747 5.64 -11.42 8.53
C ILE A 747 5.37 -10.50 7.33
N ARG A 748 4.76 -11.05 6.28
CA ARG A 748 4.31 -10.30 5.10
C ARG A 748 2.79 -10.26 5.09
N CYS A 749 2.19 -9.08 4.97
CA CYS A 749 0.74 -8.91 4.99
C CYS A 749 0.24 -8.05 3.82
N THR A 750 -0.97 -8.37 3.38
CA THR A 750 -1.80 -7.51 2.53
C THR A 750 -3.09 -7.24 3.31
N SER A 751 -3.36 -5.98 3.63
CA SER A 751 -4.28 -5.58 4.70
C SER A 751 -5.58 -4.91 4.25
N GLY A 752 -5.74 -4.62 2.96
CA GLY A 752 -7.02 -4.14 2.45
C GLY A 752 -6.99 -3.56 1.05
N LEU A 753 -8.12 -2.99 0.67
CA LEU A 753 -8.40 -2.45 -0.67
C LEU A 753 -9.08 -1.08 -0.54
N VAL A 754 -8.61 -0.10 -1.30
CA VAL A 754 -9.23 1.21 -1.48
C VAL A 754 -9.65 1.34 -2.93
N GLN A 755 -10.95 1.30 -3.16
CA GLN A 755 -11.56 1.47 -4.46
C GLN A 755 -11.90 2.95 -4.70
N VAL A 756 -11.14 3.58 -5.61
CA VAL A 756 -11.29 4.99 -5.97
C VAL A 756 -12.15 5.16 -7.23
N GLY A 757 -12.40 4.08 -7.98
CA GLY A 757 -13.30 4.07 -9.12
C GLY A 757 -14.00 2.72 -9.30
N ARG A 758 -15.06 2.68 -10.11
CA ARG A 758 -15.88 1.48 -10.30
C ARG A 758 -15.91 1.03 -11.75
N PHE A 759 -15.40 -0.16 -12.05
CA PHE A 759 -15.48 -0.76 -13.39
C PHE A 759 -16.92 -0.95 -13.86
N ALA A 760 -17.83 -1.32 -12.95
CA ALA A 760 -19.26 -1.42 -13.24
C ALA A 760 -19.86 -0.09 -13.74
N ARG A 761 -19.31 1.06 -13.31
CA ARG A 761 -19.74 2.39 -13.80
C ARG A 761 -19.32 2.62 -15.24
N ILE A 762 -18.13 2.14 -15.65
CA ILE A 762 -17.68 2.18 -17.05
C ILE A 762 -18.65 1.41 -17.94
N LEU A 763 -19.02 0.18 -17.54
CA LEU A 763 -19.97 -0.66 -18.27
C LEU A 763 -21.35 -0.02 -18.34
N LEU A 764 -21.82 0.57 -17.24
CA LEU A 764 -23.10 1.29 -17.20
C LEU A 764 -23.09 2.49 -18.16
N VAL A 765 -22.07 3.34 -18.10
CA VAL A 765 -21.94 4.51 -18.98
C VAL A 765 -21.85 4.09 -20.44
N GLY A 766 -21.05 3.07 -20.77
CA GLY A 766 -20.97 2.51 -22.11
C GLY A 766 -22.31 1.94 -22.59
N GLY A 767 -23.01 1.21 -21.73
CA GLY A 767 -24.35 0.68 -22.01
C GLY A 767 -25.39 1.77 -22.25
N LEU A 768 -25.36 2.86 -21.47
CA LEU A 768 -26.27 4.01 -21.63
C LEU A 768 -25.99 4.76 -22.94
N LEU A 769 -24.72 4.95 -23.33
CA LEU A 769 -24.37 5.54 -24.62
C LEU A 769 -24.80 4.63 -25.78
N GLY A 770 -24.66 3.31 -25.65
CA GLY A 770 -25.17 2.33 -26.60
C GLY A 770 -26.69 2.37 -26.73
N ALA A 771 -27.41 2.45 -25.61
CA ALA A 771 -28.87 2.57 -25.58
C ALA A 771 -29.34 3.90 -26.21
N ALA A 772 -28.63 5.00 -25.94
CA ALA A 772 -28.91 6.30 -26.57
C ALA A 772 -28.75 6.24 -28.09
N PHE A 773 -27.71 5.53 -28.58
CA PHE A 773 -27.53 5.27 -30.01
C PHE A 773 -28.68 4.45 -30.61
N LEU A 774 -29.09 3.35 -29.94
CA LEU A 774 -30.20 2.52 -30.43
C LEU A 774 -31.53 3.27 -30.46
N LEU A 775 -31.81 4.08 -29.43
CA LEU A 775 -33.00 4.92 -29.37
C LEU A 775 -32.98 5.99 -30.47
N GLY A 776 -31.85 6.68 -30.66
CA GLY A 776 -31.67 7.64 -31.74
C GLY A 776 -31.86 7.00 -33.11
N PHE A 777 -31.36 5.77 -33.30
CA PHE A 777 -31.51 5.01 -34.53
C PHE A 777 -32.98 4.66 -34.79
N LEU A 778 -33.68 4.13 -33.78
CA LEU A 778 -35.09 3.76 -33.89
C LEU A 778 -35.97 4.97 -34.21
N VAL A 779 -35.77 6.10 -33.52
CA VAL A 779 -36.51 7.35 -33.79
C VAL A 779 -36.21 7.87 -35.19
N ALA A 780 -34.95 7.82 -35.63
CA ALA A 780 -34.56 8.26 -36.97
C ALA A 780 -35.16 7.37 -38.08
N GLN A 781 -35.27 6.06 -37.85
CA GLN A 781 -35.95 5.14 -38.77
C GLN A 781 -37.46 5.38 -38.82
N ILE A 782 -38.11 5.54 -37.66
CA ILE A 782 -39.55 5.86 -37.60
C ILE A 782 -39.84 7.18 -38.31
N HIS A 783 -39.03 8.21 -38.05
CA HIS A 783 -39.14 9.49 -38.75
C HIS A 783 -38.92 9.35 -40.26
N SER A 784 -37.98 8.50 -40.69
CA SER A 784 -37.76 8.23 -42.12
C SER A 784 -38.91 7.46 -42.76
N LEU A 785 -39.60 6.59 -42.01
CA LEU A 785 -40.77 5.83 -42.46
C LEU A 785 -42.04 6.71 -42.51
N TRP A 786 -42.14 7.68 -41.60
CA TRP A 786 -43.32 8.56 -41.47
C TRP A 786 -43.22 9.82 -42.34
N SER A 787 -42.01 10.25 -42.73
CA SER A 787 -41.87 11.34 -43.70
C SER A 787 -42.13 10.81 -45.13
N THR A 788 -43.41 10.76 -45.50
CA THR A 788 -43.90 10.50 -46.85
C THR A 788 -43.62 11.68 -47.80
N THR A 789 -42.36 12.11 -47.91
CA THR A 789 -41.96 13.21 -48.79
C THR A 789 -40.91 12.73 -49.80
N SER A 790 -41.43 12.02 -50.80
CA SER A 790 -40.87 11.78 -52.14
C SER A 790 -39.53 11.04 -52.26
N LEU A 791 -39.52 10.11 -53.21
CA LEU A 791 -38.36 9.67 -53.99
C LEU A 791 -37.62 10.89 -54.59
N ILE A 792 -36.89 11.67 -53.79
CA ILE A 792 -35.91 12.63 -54.30
C ILE A 792 -34.72 11.79 -54.76
N ALA A 793 -34.58 11.74 -56.08
CA ALA A 793 -33.48 11.19 -56.87
C ALA A 793 -32.27 10.75 -56.05
N THR A 794 -31.91 9.48 -56.18
CA THR A 794 -30.66 8.91 -55.67
C THR A 794 -29.48 9.74 -56.18
N LYS A 795 -29.07 10.77 -55.41
CA LYS A 795 -27.79 11.45 -55.60
C LYS A 795 -26.72 10.36 -55.58
N THR A 796 -25.93 10.30 -56.64
CA THR A 796 -24.83 9.34 -56.76
C THR A 796 -23.86 9.53 -55.59
N PRO A 797 -23.41 8.44 -54.93
CA PRO A 797 -22.52 8.54 -53.78
C PRO A 797 -21.22 9.23 -54.18
N ARG A 798 -20.83 10.27 -53.42
CA ARG A 798 -19.61 11.04 -53.71
C ARG A 798 -18.46 10.49 -52.89
N HIS A 799 -17.80 9.46 -53.42
CA HIS A 799 -16.73 8.75 -52.72
C HIS A 799 -15.60 9.67 -52.22
N LEU A 800 -15.31 10.78 -52.92
CA LEU A 800 -14.30 11.76 -52.51
C LEU A 800 -14.59 12.44 -51.16
N LEU A 801 -15.87 12.64 -50.82
CA LEU A 801 -16.27 13.29 -49.56
C LEU A 801 -16.28 12.31 -48.38
N GLY A 802 -16.27 11.00 -48.63
CA GLY A 802 -16.44 9.97 -47.60
C GLY A 802 -17.70 10.20 -46.77
N VAL A 803 -17.59 10.15 -45.44
CA VAL A 803 -18.70 10.44 -44.52
C VAL A 803 -19.26 11.87 -44.68
N GLY A 804 -18.48 12.80 -45.21
CA GLY A 804 -18.88 14.17 -45.49
C GLY A 804 -20.06 14.30 -46.46
N ASP A 805 -20.27 13.32 -47.35
CA ASP A 805 -21.41 13.29 -48.29
C ASP A 805 -22.76 13.18 -47.54
N VAL A 806 -22.73 12.56 -46.36
CA VAL A 806 -23.92 12.42 -45.52
C VAL A 806 -24.20 13.70 -44.74
N TYR A 807 -23.20 14.45 -44.27
CA TYR A 807 -23.41 15.60 -43.38
C TYR A 807 -23.43 16.96 -44.09
N LEU A 808 -22.62 17.15 -45.13
CA LEU A 808 -22.49 18.43 -45.81
C LEU A 808 -23.66 18.70 -46.76
N THR A 809 -23.95 19.97 -46.97
CA THR A 809 -24.83 20.46 -48.03
C THR A 809 -23.98 20.99 -49.17
N SER A 810 -24.25 20.51 -50.38
CA SER A 810 -23.58 20.91 -51.61
C SER A 810 -24.57 21.54 -52.58
N LEU A 811 -24.08 22.51 -53.37
CA LEU A 811 -24.85 23.10 -54.46
C LEU A 811 -24.59 22.27 -55.73
N ASP A 812 -25.60 21.51 -56.14
CA ASP A 812 -25.57 20.71 -57.36
C ASP A 812 -25.93 21.58 -58.57
N GLY A 813 -25.13 21.54 -59.64
CA GLY A 813 -25.40 22.28 -60.87
C GLY A 813 -26.65 21.74 -61.57
N SER A 814 -27.58 22.63 -61.93
CA SER A 814 -28.88 22.30 -62.53
C SER A 814 -28.83 21.95 -64.04
N SER A 815 -27.66 21.66 -64.61
CA SER A 815 -27.47 21.54 -66.05
C SER A 815 -27.21 20.09 -66.47
N ALA A 816 -28.10 19.51 -67.27
CA ALA A 816 -28.02 18.14 -67.78
C ALA A 816 -26.85 17.84 -68.74
N ARG A 817 -25.88 18.77 -68.91
CA ARG A 817 -24.75 18.62 -69.84
C ARG A 817 -23.38 18.49 -69.17
N ASP A 818 -23.25 18.84 -67.89
CA ASP A 818 -22.07 18.55 -67.07
C ASP A 818 -22.52 18.49 -65.60
N ALA A 819 -22.66 17.29 -65.04
CA ALA A 819 -23.10 17.10 -63.66
C ALA A 819 -21.96 17.48 -62.69
N MET A 820 -21.69 18.78 -62.54
CA MET A 820 -20.72 19.29 -61.58
C MET A 820 -21.41 19.63 -60.25
N TRP A 821 -20.76 19.31 -59.14
CA TRP A 821 -21.15 19.79 -57.82
C TRP A 821 -20.09 20.73 -57.25
N THR A 822 -20.54 21.72 -56.48
CA THR A 822 -19.66 22.75 -55.90
C THR A 822 -19.67 22.67 -54.39
N MET A 823 -18.51 22.93 -53.79
CA MET A 823 -18.31 23.01 -52.35
C MET A 823 -17.47 24.25 -52.03
N ASP A 824 -17.82 24.96 -50.97
CA ASP A 824 -17.01 26.08 -50.51
C ASP A 824 -15.65 25.58 -49.94
N LYS A 825 -14.65 26.45 -49.92
CA LYS A 825 -13.29 26.07 -49.52
C LYS A 825 -13.18 25.66 -48.03
N VAL A 826 -14.05 26.21 -47.16
CA VAL A 826 -14.05 25.86 -45.74
C VAL A 826 -14.59 24.43 -45.56
N SER A 827 -15.70 24.10 -46.20
CA SER A 827 -16.26 22.75 -46.23
C SER A 827 -15.32 21.73 -46.86
N CYS A 828 -14.50 22.11 -47.85
CA CYS A 828 -13.43 21.25 -48.38
C CYS A 828 -12.40 20.92 -47.29
N ILE A 829 -11.95 21.91 -46.52
CA ILE A 829 -10.98 21.73 -45.43
C ILE A 829 -11.58 20.88 -44.30
N LEU A 830 -12.87 21.04 -43.97
CA LEU A 830 -13.58 20.19 -43.00
C LEU A 830 -13.48 18.71 -43.37
N VAL A 831 -13.56 18.40 -44.67
CA VAL A 831 -13.43 17.03 -45.16
C VAL A 831 -12.02 16.65 -45.58
N GLY A 832 -10.98 17.40 -45.20
CA GLY A 832 -9.58 17.03 -45.48
C GLY A 832 -9.14 17.22 -46.95
N LEU A 833 -9.86 18.04 -47.71
CA LEU A 833 -9.49 18.45 -49.06
C LEU A 833 -8.90 19.87 -48.99
N ILE A 834 -7.58 20.00 -49.15
CA ILE A 834 -6.88 21.29 -49.07
C ILE A 834 -6.68 21.86 -50.48
N PRO A 835 -7.41 22.91 -50.87
CA PRO A 835 -7.18 23.57 -52.16
C PRO A 835 -5.94 24.47 -52.10
N PHE A 836 -5.00 24.28 -53.01
CA PHE A 836 -3.83 25.15 -53.18
C PHE A 836 -3.57 25.47 -54.65
N ARG A 837 -2.79 26.52 -54.93
CA ARG A 837 -2.41 26.89 -56.29
C ARG A 837 -0.90 26.79 -56.45
N TRP A 838 -0.46 26.08 -57.48
CA TRP A 838 0.96 25.95 -57.83
C TRP A 838 1.11 26.25 -59.33
N ARG A 839 2.00 27.19 -59.70
CA ARG A 839 2.29 27.60 -61.10
C ARG A 839 1.02 27.79 -61.95
N HIS A 840 0.10 28.62 -61.46
CA HIS A 840 -1.18 28.98 -62.12
C HIS A 840 -2.22 27.86 -62.29
N ARG A 841 -1.95 26.64 -61.78
CA ARG A 841 -2.93 25.55 -61.73
C ARG A 841 -3.46 25.35 -60.31
N ALA A 842 -4.73 24.96 -60.20
CA ALA A 842 -5.37 24.66 -58.92
C ALA A 842 -5.25 23.16 -58.64
N TYR A 843 -4.79 22.83 -57.45
CA TYR A 843 -4.63 21.46 -56.96
C TYR A 843 -5.42 21.28 -55.67
N ILE A 844 -5.77 20.04 -55.37
CA ILE A 844 -6.42 19.62 -54.14
C ILE A 844 -5.58 18.52 -53.55
N PHE A 845 -5.10 18.73 -52.33
CA PHE A 845 -4.47 17.67 -51.55
C PHE A 845 -5.56 16.95 -50.74
N ASP A 846 -5.75 15.67 -51.00
CA ASP A 846 -6.62 14.78 -50.22
C ASP A 846 -5.79 14.16 -49.10
N VAL A 847 -6.04 14.62 -47.87
CA VAL A 847 -5.37 14.15 -46.65
C VAL A 847 -5.68 12.68 -46.35
N LYS A 848 -6.86 12.18 -46.74
CA LYS A 848 -7.28 10.80 -46.47
C LYS A 848 -6.49 9.81 -47.33
N LEU A 849 -6.34 10.16 -48.61
CA LEU A 849 -5.67 9.31 -49.60
C LEU A 849 -4.19 9.63 -49.74
N TRP A 850 -3.72 10.73 -49.15
CA TRP A 850 -2.37 11.28 -49.36
C TRP A 850 -2.05 11.52 -50.85
N LEU A 851 -3.04 11.97 -51.61
CA LEU A 851 -2.93 12.20 -53.06
C LEU A 851 -3.16 13.68 -53.39
N VAL A 852 -2.49 14.15 -54.45
CA VAL A 852 -2.73 15.47 -55.04
C VAL A 852 -3.50 15.29 -56.34
N HIS A 853 -4.67 15.90 -56.43
CA HIS A 853 -5.52 15.93 -57.62
C HIS A 853 -5.47 17.33 -58.26
N GLU A 854 -5.51 17.41 -59.59
CA GLU A 854 -5.76 18.69 -60.29
C GLU A 854 -7.25 19.04 -60.14
N ALA A 855 -7.56 20.29 -59.80
CA ALA A 855 -8.94 20.73 -59.59
C ALA A 855 -9.63 21.04 -60.93
N ASP A 856 -10.80 20.46 -61.18
CA ASP A 856 -11.55 20.64 -62.43
C ASP A 856 -11.93 22.11 -62.68
N ALA A 857 -12.40 22.82 -61.65
CA ALA A 857 -12.57 24.28 -61.66
C ALA A 857 -12.54 24.89 -60.25
N SER A 858 -11.72 25.93 -60.02
CA SER A 858 -11.57 26.60 -58.72
C SER A 858 -11.86 28.11 -58.80
N GLN A 859 -12.95 28.54 -58.16
CA GLN A 859 -13.32 29.95 -58.02
C GLN A 859 -12.74 30.57 -56.73
N ALA A 860 -12.96 31.88 -56.51
CA ALA A 860 -12.46 32.58 -55.33
C ALA A 860 -13.01 31.98 -54.01
N ALA A 861 -14.29 31.60 -53.97
CA ALA A 861 -14.97 31.09 -52.79
C ALA A 861 -15.23 29.56 -52.77
N SER A 862 -15.23 28.89 -53.93
CA SER A 862 -15.64 27.48 -54.06
C SER A 862 -14.75 26.66 -55.01
N VAL A 863 -14.84 25.34 -54.88
CA VAL A 863 -14.21 24.32 -55.73
C VAL A 863 -15.31 23.47 -56.36
N SER A 864 -15.19 23.18 -57.66
CA SER A 864 -16.15 22.38 -58.42
C SER A 864 -15.53 21.03 -58.77
N PHE A 865 -16.34 19.97 -58.70
CA PHE A 865 -15.95 18.59 -58.95
C PHE A 865 -16.88 17.96 -59.99
N VAL A 866 -16.33 17.17 -60.91
CA VAL A 866 -17.11 16.43 -61.91
C VAL A 866 -17.72 15.16 -61.30
N THR A 867 -19.00 14.90 -61.56
CA THR A 867 -19.67 13.63 -61.20
C THR A 867 -19.46 12.61 -62.32
N THR A 868 -18.67 11.56 -62.09
CA THR A 868 -18.57 10.43 -63.02
C THR A 868 -19.81 9.54 -62.90
N THR A 869 -20.80 9.80 -63.74
CA THR A 869 -21.89 8.84 -63.97
C THR A 869 -21.33 7.72 -64.83
N THR A 870 -21.09 6.54 -64.25
CA THR A 870 -20.93 5.31 -65.02
C THR A 870 -22.30 4.95 -65.58
N THR A 871 -22.64 5.49 -66.75
CA THR A 871 -23.70 4.93 -67.56
C THR A 871 -23.28 3.50 -67.90
N ARG A 872 -23.91 2.52 -67.24
CA ARG A 872 -23.94 1.12 -67.67
C ARG A 872 -24.22 1.14 -69.18
N PRO A 873 -23.34 0.60 -70.05
CA PRO A 873 -23.57 0.68 -71.48
C PRO A 873 -24.86 -0.09 -71.77
N GLN A 874 -25.94 0.66 -72.06
CA GLN A 874 -27.11 0.08 -72.65
C GLN A 874 -26.67 -0.48 -74.00
N THR A 875 -26.90 -1.77 -74.15
CA THR A 875 -26.79 -2.52 -75.39
C THR A 875 -27.36 -1.72 -76.55
N LEU A 876 -26.49 -1.18 -77.41
CA LEU A 876 -26.86 -0.70 -78.73
C LEU A 876 -26.46 -1.79 -79.74
N PRO A 877 -27.36 -2.12 -80.70
CA PRO A 877 -27.14 -3.20 -81.63
C PRO A 877 -26.04 -2.87 -82.64
N VAL A 878 -25.38 -3.94 -83.05
CA VAL A 878 -24.35 -4.05 -84.08
C VAL A 878 -24.75 -3.31 -85.36
N VAL A 879 -23.89 -2.40 -85.82
CA VAL A 879 -23.67 -2.13 -87.25
C VAL A 879 -22.15 -2.14 -87.48
N PRO A 880 -21.64 -2.96 -88.42
CA PRO A 880 -20.22 -3.09 -88.65
C PRO A 880 -19.73 -2.00 -89.61
N HIS A 881 -18.63 -1.32 -89.27
CA HIS A 881 -17.77 -0.75 -90.31
C HIS A 881 -16.29 -0.81 -89.93
N ASP A 882 -15.61 -1.53 -90.81
CA ASP A 882 -14.21 -1.59 -91.20
C ASP A 882 -13.05 -1.21 -90.30
N LYS A 883 -12.12 -2.15 -90.34
CA LYS A 883 -10.75 -2.17 -89.82
C LYS A 883 -9.88 -1.16 -90.57
N THR A 884 -9.17 -0.33 -89.81
CA THR A 884 -7.81 0.07 -90.19
C THR A 884 -6.90 0.07 -88.96
N GLY A 885 -5.92 -0.84 -88.99
CA GLY A 885 -4.59 -0.80 -88.37
C GLY A 885 -4.40 -0.11 -87.02
N GLY A 886 -4.18 -0.93 -85.98
CA GLY A 886 -3.56 -0.49 -84.73
C GLY A 886 -3.30 -1.68 -83.82
N SER A 887 -2.03 -2.10 -83.73
CA SER A 887 -1.57 -3.24 -82.94
C SER A 887 -2.04 -3.16 -81.49
N SER A 888 -2.54 -4.28 -80.97
CA SER A 888 -3.00 -4.39 -79.59
C SER A 888 -1.82 -4.42 -78.60
N PRO A 889 -1.75 -3.54 -77.59
CA PRO A 889 -1.02 -3.83 -76.35
C PRO A 889 -1.99 -4.47 -75.33
N LYS A 890 -3.04 -5.19 -75.77
CA LYS A 890 -4.10 -5.67 -74.86
C LYS A 890 -3.61 -6.70 -73.84
N LEU A 891 -2.56 -7.46 -74.15
CA LEU A 891 -2.00 -8.46 -73.24
C LEU A 891 -1.03 -7.84 -72.22
N GLN A 892 -0.12 -6.96 -72.66
CA GLN A 892 0.80 -6.24 -71.78
C GLN A 892 0.05 -5.34 -70.78
N HIS A 893 -0.99 -4.64 -71.22
CA HIS A 893 -1.80 -3.82 -70.32
C HIS A 893 -2.58 -4.67 -69.29
N ARG A 894 -3.09 -5.84 -69.68
CA ARG A 894 -3.76 -6.78 -68.76
C ARG A 894 -2.79 -7.37 -67.74
N ILE A 895 -1.63 -7.83 -68.18
CA ILE A 895 -0.59 -8.39 -67.30
C ILE A 895 -0.11 -7.31 -66.32
N LEU A 896 0.14 -6.09 -66.79
CA LEU A 896 0.54 -4.97 -65.94
C LEU A 896 -0.57 -4.60 -64.93
N GLN A 897 -1.85 -4.68 -65.32
CA GLN A 897 -2.97 -4.39 -64.42
C GLN A 897 -3.14 -5.49 -63.37
N VAL A 898 -3.03 -6.77 -63.75
CA VAL A 898 -3.03 -7.89 -62.80
C VAL A 898 -1.84 -7.80 -61.86
N LEU A 899 -0.62 -7.50 -62.35
CA LEU A 899 0.56 -7.30 -61.52
C LEU A 899 0.38 -6.13 -60.54
N LYS A 900 -0.18 -5.00 -60.99
CA LYS A 900 -0.49 -3.85 -60.11
C LYS A 900 -1.51 -4.20 -59.04
N SER A 901 -2.57 -4.93 -59.39
CA SER A 901 -3.59 -5.38 -58.43
C SER A 901 -3.03 -6.41 -57.44
N THR A 902 -2.26 -7.40 -57.91
CA THR A 902 -1.61 -8.41 -57.06
C THR A 902 -0.58 -7.78 -56.14
N PHE A 903 0.24 -6.85 -56.65
CA PHE A 903 1.19 -6.09 -55.83
C PHE A 903 0.47 -5.21 -54.81
N GLY A 904 -0.64 -4.58 -55.18
CA GLY A 904 -1.48 -3.81 -54.25
C GLY A 904 -2.06 -4.68 -53.13
N ILE A 905 -2.58 -5.87 -53.46
CA ILE A 905 -3.07 -6.85 -52.46
C ILE A 905 -1.92 -7.33 -51.57
N ALA A 906 -0.77 -7.68 -52.16
CA ALA A 906 0.41 -8.11 -51.42
C ALA A 906 0.94 -7.02 -50.50
N TYR A 907 0.91 -5.76 -50.92
CA TYR A 907 1.27 -4.60 -50.09
C TYR A 907 0.33 -4.45 -48.90
N VAL A 908 -1.00 -4.57 -49.11
CA VAL A 908 -1.98 -4.52 -48.03
C VAL A 908 -1.77 -5.66 -47.03
N ILE A 909 -1.60 -6.90 -47.51
CA ILE A 909 -1.32 -8.05 -46.65
C ILE A 909 -0.02 -7.85 -45.89
N GLY A 910 1.05 -7.44 -46.58
CA GLY A 910 2.35 -7.15 -45.97
C GLY A 910 2.28 -6.04 -44.93
N SER A 911 1.48 -5.00 -45.18
CA SER A 911 1.24 -3.92 -44.22
C SER A 911 0.49 -4.42 -42.98
N ILE A 912 -0.55 -5.25 -43.15
CA ILE A 912 -1.30 -5.82 -42.02
C ILE A 912 -0.41 -6.73 -41.18
N VAL A 913 0.31 -7.65 -41.83
CA VAL A 913 1.27 -8.55 -41.17
C VAL A 913 2.36 -7.74 -40.48
N GLY A 914 2.91 -6.72 -41.13
CA GLY A 914 3.89 -5.81 -40.54
C GLY A 914 3.37 -5.11 -39.28
N SER A 915 2.13 -4.62 -39.29
CA SER A 915 1.49 -4.00 -38.12
C SER A 915 1.27 -5.00 -36.97
N VAL A 916 0.82 -6.23 -37.27
CA VAL A 916 0.64 -7.28 -36.24
C VAL A 916 1.99 -7.72 -35.66
N SER A 917 2.98 -7.96 -36.51
CA SER A 917 4.35 -8.31 -36.09
C SER A 917 4.99 -7.21 -35.24
N TYR A 918 4.76 -5.92 -35.59
CA TYR A 918 5.23 -4.80 -34.77
C TYR A 918 4.68 -4.86 -33.35
N LEU A 919 3.38 -5.17 -33.17
CA LEU A 919 2.78 -5.30 -31.85
C LEU A 919 3.44 -6.43 -31.05
N GLN A 920 3.66 -7.59 -31.66
CA GLN A 920 4.30 -8.73 -31.00
C GLN A 920 5.76 -8.43 -30.59
N VAL A 921 6.53 -7.76 -31.44
CA VAL A 921 7.91 -7.35 -31.12
C VAL A 921 7.93 -6.26 -30.05
N SER A 922 7.00 -5.31 -30.11
CA SER A 922 6.92 -4.20 -29.15
C SER A 922 6.48 -4.66 -27.76
N GLN A 923 5.69 -5.73 -27.64
CA GLN A 923 5.17 -6.23 -26.36
C GLN A 923 6.28 -6.52 -25.33
N VAL A 924 7.43 -7.04 -25.78
CA VAL A 924 8.54 -7.38 -24.89
C VAL A 924 9.23 -6.13 -24.35
N ASN A 925 9.40 -5.10 -25.18
CA ASN A 925 10.01 -3.84 -24.77
C ASN A 925 9.02 -2.98 -23.97
N LEU A 926 7.74 -2.94 -24.36
CA LEU A 926 6.69 -2.16 -23.68
C LEU A 926 6.16 -2.85 -22.39
N ALA A 927 6.79 -3.94 -21.94
CA ALA A 927 6.37 -4.68 -20.74
C ALA A 927 6.67 -3.93 -19.42
N ASN A 928 7.53 -2.90 -19.45
CA ASN A 928 7.86 -2.07 -18.30
C ASN A 928 8.12 -0.62 -18.73
N ASP A 929 8.09 0.29 -17.75
CA ASP A 929 8.19 1.74 -17.99
C ASP A 929 9.57 2.22 -18.46
N ILE A 930 10.60 1.39 -18.32
CA ILE A 930 11.98 1.69 -18.76
C ILE A 930 12.30 1.14 -20.16
N LEU A 931 11.34 0.48 -20.79
CA LEU A 931 11.45 -0.10 -22.14
C LEU A 931 12.53 -1.19 -22.27
N TRP A 932 12.81 -1.92 -21.20
CA TRP A 932 13.86 -2.95 -21.15
C TRP A 932 13.28 -4.35 -21.29
N ALA A 933 13.52 -4.99 -22.44
CA ALA A 933 13.12 -6.38 -22.67
C ALA A 933 13.46 -7.32 -21.52
N GLN A 934 12.45 -8.06 -21.03
CA GLN A 934 12.59 -9.11 -20.00
C GLN A 934 13.13 -8.66 -18.63
N PHE A 935 13.14 -7.35 -18.35
CA PHE A 935 13.51 -6.86 -17.02
C PHE A 935 12.54 -7.38 -15.95
N ASN A 936 13.08 -7.96 -14.88
CA ASN A 936 12.31 -8.45 -13.74
C ASN A 936 12.95 -8.00 -12.42
N MET A 937 12.14 -7.99 -11.36
CA MET A 937 12.58 -7.52 -10.03
C MET A 937 13.44 -8.54 -9.28
N THR A 938 13.25 -9.84 -9.53
CA THR A 938 13.94 -10.91 -8.79
C THR A 938 15.26 -11.33 -9.42
N GLY A 939 15.42 -11.16 -10.73
CA GLY A 939 16.66 -11.47 -11.44
C GLY A 939 17.46 -10.22 -11.75
N ALA A 940 17.05 -9.49 -12.79
CA ALA A 940 17.79 -8.33 -13.30
C ALA A 940 17.98 -7.25 -12.22
N HIS A 941 16.91 -6.81 -11.55
CA HIS A 941 17.03 -5.80 -10.52
C HIS A 941 17.89 -6.25 -9.33
N ALA A 942 17.67 -7.47 -8.81
CA ALA A 942 18.42 -7.96 -7.65
C ALA A 942 19.91 -8.16 -7.98
N PHE A 943 20.22 -8.67 -9.17
CA PHE A 943 21.59 -8.74 -9.69
C PHE A 943 22.23 -7.36 -9.71
N PHE A 944 21.57 -6.38 -10.35
CA PHE A 944 22.09 -5.02 -10.43
C PHE A 944 22.25 -4.36 -9.07
N ALA A 945 21.29 -4.53 -8.16
CA ALA A 945 21.32 -3.93 -6.84
C ALA A 945 22.45 -4.52 -5.98
N ASN A 946 22.64 -5.84 -6.00
CA ASN A 946 23.72 -6.48 -5.26
C ASN A 946 25.09 -6.11 -5.82
N TRP A 947 25.24 -6.16 -7.14
CA TRP A 947 26.47 -5.75 -7.82
C TRP A 947 26.80 -4.29 -7.49
N LEU A 948 25.81 -3.39 -7.57
CA LEU A 948 25.99 -1.99 -7.23
C LEU A 948 26.37 -1.80 -5.76
N ASN A 949 25.72 -2.51 -4.83
CA ASN A 949 26.08 -2.43 -3.40
C ASN A 949 27.52 -2.90 -3.14
N GLN A 950 27.99 -3.90 -3.89
CA GLN A 950 29.39 -4.35 -3.81
C GLN A 950 30.34 -3.27 -4.36
N GLU A 951 30.07 -2.68 -5.52
CA GLU A 951 30.92 -1.62 -6.09
C GLU A 951 30.95 -0.36 -5.23
N LEU A 952 29.82 0.01 -4.62
CA LEU A 952 29.72 1.10 -3.67
C LEU A 952 30.64 0.86 -2.45
N LEU A 953 30.69 -0.37 -1.95
CA LEU A 953 31.63 -0.77 -0.88
C LEU A 953 33.10 -0.66 -1.29
N LEU A 954 33.39 -0.90 -2.57
CA LEU A 954 34.72 -0.75 -3.15
C LEU A 954 35.11 0.71 -3.45
N GLY A 955 34.24 1.67 -3.12
CA GLY A 955 34.50 3.11 -3.28
C GLY A 955 34.34 3.61 -4.72
N VAL A 956 33.60 2.89 -5.57
CA VAL A 956 33.35 3.30 -6.95
C VAL A 956 32.24 4.35 -6.97
N GLN A 957 32.62 5.62 -7.12
CA GLN A 957 31.68 6.74 -7.12
C GLN A 957 31.10 7.07 -8.50
N ASN A 958 31.87 6.86 -9.56
CA ASN A 958 31.47 7.12 -10.95
C ASN A 958 32.18 6.14 -11.88
N ALA A 959 31.41 5.25 -12.49
CA ALA A 959 31.90 4.33 -13.51
C ALA A 959 30.89 4.26 -14.67
N SER A 960 31.41 4.25 -15.89
CA SER A 960 30.64 3.88 -17.08
C SER A 960 31.08 2.48 -17.45
N LEU A 961 30.14 1.54 -17.47
CA LEU A 961 30.41 0.15 -17.80
C LEU A 961 29.39 -0.40 -18.78
N GLN A 962 29.83 -1.37 -19.57
CA GLN A 962 28.93 -2.15 -20.39
C GLN A 962 28.38 -3.31 -19.56
N LEU A 963 27.05 -3.43 -19.51
CA LEU A 963 26.33 -4.48 -18.77
C LEU A 963 26.54 -5.90 -19.33
N THR A 964 27.47 -6.06 -20.27
CA THR A 964 27.84 -7.34 -20.88
C THR A 964 29.29 -7.72 -20.56
N GLN A 965 29.99 -6.97 -19.71
CA GLN A 965 31.35 -7.30 -19.29
C GLN A 965 31.35 -8.46 -18.30
N GLU A 966 32.28 -9.40 -18.46
CA GLU A 966 32.41 -10.55 -17.57
C GLU A 966 32.67 -10.17 -16.10
N ALA A 967 33.27 -9.00 -15.86
CA ALA A 967 33.58 -8.50 -14.52
C ALA A 967 32.35 -8.19 -13.65
N ILE A 968 31.15 -8.06 -14.25
CA ILE A 968 29.92 -7.82 -13.48
C ILE A 968 29.28 -9.11 -12.98
N ASN A 969 29.74 -10.27 -13.46
CA ASN A 969 29.15 -11.55 -13.10
C ASN A 969 29.25 -11.78 -11.60
N MET A 970 28.14 -12.20 -11.01
CA MET A 970 28.04 -12.54 -9.60
C MET A 970 27.71 -14.01 -9.43
N ASP A 971 28.23 -14.61 -8.36
CA ASP A 971 27.83 -15.95 -7.93
C ASP A 971 26.40 -15.93 -7.36
N GLY A 972 25.56 -16.88 -7.78
CA GLY A 972 24.21 -17.07 -7.27
C GLY A 972 23.14 -17.34 -8.33
N THR A 973 21.97 -17.82 -7.89
CA THR A 973 20.80 -18.08 -8.72
C THR A 973 19.91 -16.84 -8.80
N PHE A 974 20.03 -16.08 -9.88
CA PHE A 974 19.20 -14.90 -10.18
C PHE A 974 17.94 -15.23 -11.00
N ASP A 975 17.52 -16.50 -11.00
CA ASP A 975 16.29 -17.01 -11.59
C ASP A 975 15.24 -17.40 -10.53
N ALA A 976 15.55 -17.20 -9.24
CA ALA A 976 14.65 -17.51 -8.13
C ALA A 976 13.39 -16.62 -8.11
N THR A 977 12.30 -17.15 -7.55
CA THR A 977 11.04 -16.41 -7.36
C THR A 977 11.11 -15.34 -6.27
N ASN A 978 12.14 -15.39 -5.42
CA ASN A 978 12.46 -14.39 -4.40
C ASN A 978 13.94 -14.05 -4.51
N ALA A 979 14.29 -12.78 -4.30
CA ALA A 979 15.67 -12.33 -4.33
C ALA A 979 16.02 -11.51 -3.09
N VAL A 980 17.27 -11.62 -2.65
CA VAL A 980 17.80 -10.88 -1.51
C VAL A 980 18.76 -9.84 -2.05
N VAL A 981 18.54 -8.58 -1.66
CA VAL A 981 19.51 -7.51 -1.87
C VAL A 981 20.35 -7.41 -0.60
N GLN A 982 21.61 -7.81 -0.68
CA GLN A 982 22.58 -7.71 0.39
C GLN A 982 23.26 -6.34 0.36
N PHE A 983 23.50 -5.79 1.54
CA PHE A 983 24.29 -4.58 1.74
C PHE A 983 25.10 -4.75 3.03
N ALA A 984 26.28 -4.15 3.10
CA ALA A 984 27.08 -4.22 4.33
C ALA A 984 26.49 -3.27 5.39
N ALA A 985 26.15 -3.82 6.56
CA ALA A 985 25.53 -3.06 7.63
C ALA A 985 26.40 -1.89 8.13
N ASN A 986 27.72 -2.00 8.00
CA ASN A 986 28.68 -0.96 8.39
C ASN A 986 28.94 0.09 7.30
N TYR A 987 28.34 -0.02 6.10
CA TYR A 987 28.60 0.90 4.99
C TYR A 987 28.26 2.35 5.35
N GLY A 988 27.15 2.59 6.07
CA GLY A 988 26.79 3.93 6.53
C GLY A 988 27.83 4.53 7.48
N ALA A 989 28.36 3.71 8.41
CA ALA A 989 29.44 4.13 9.29
C ALA A 989 30.74 4.39 8.52
N GLN A 990 31.08 3.52 7.54
CA GLN A 990 32.21 3.73 6.65
C GLN A 990 32.09 5.07 5.92
N MET A 991 30.94 5.34 5.27
CA MET A 991 30.65 6.61 4.59
C MET A 991 30.82 7.82 5.51
N GLN A 992 30.32 7.75 6.74
CA GLN A 992 30.46 8.82 7.73
C GLN A 992 31.93 9.07 8.11
N HIS A 993 32.75 8.02 8.19
CA HIS A 993 34.16 8.10 8.59
C HIS A 993 35.15 8.30 7.45
N THR A 994 34.76 8.09 6.20
CA THR A 994 35.64 8.25 5.03
C THR A 994 35.19 9.40 4.13
N GLU A 995 34.06 9.26 3.43
CA GLU A 995 33.67 10.17 2.35
C GLU A 995 32.97 11.44 2.87
N MET A 996 32.21 11.33 3.95
CA MET A 996 31.52 12.46 4.58
C MET A 996 32.36 13.15 5.66
N ALA A 997 33.60 12.71 5.87
CA ALA A 997 34.53 13.30 6.84
C ALA A 997 35.21 14.60 6.34
N THR A 998 34.82 15.11 5.16
CA THR A 998 35.28 16.41 4.66
C THR A 998 34.66 17.56 5.45
N VAL A 999 35.39 18.67 5.55
CA VAL A 999 34.93 19.86 6.29
C VAL A 999 33.67 20.42 5.64
N GLU A 1000 33.61 20.44 4.31
CA GLU A 1000 32.49 20.95 3.52
C GLU A 1000 31.21 20.15 3.78
N ALA A 1001 31.28 18.81 3.71
CA ALA A 1001 30.14 17.94 3.98
C ALA A 1001 29.70 18.04 5.44
N THR A 1002 30.64 18.08 6.38
CA THR A 1002 30.37 18.20 7.82
C THR A 1002 29.67 19.52 8.14
N VAL A 1003 30.14 20.65 7.59
CA VAL A 1003 29.53 21.97 7.79
C VAL A 1003 28.13 22.04 7.20
N ALA A 1004 27.92 21.49 6.00
CA ALA A 1004 26.59 21.41 5.39
C ALA A 1004 25.64 20.58 6.27
N GLY A 1005 26.10 19.42 6.75
CA GLY A 1005 25.37 18.55 7.67
C GLY A 1005 24.98 19.27 8.97
N LEU A 1006 25.94 19.87 9.66
CA LEU A 1006 25.71 20.61 10.90
C LEU A 1006 24.69 21.75 10.74
N ARG A 1007 24.64 22.41 9.58
CA ARG A 1007 23.67 23.50 9.30
C ARG A 1007 22.24 23.04 9.09
N VAL A 1008 22.04 21.79 8.67
CA VAL A 1008 20.71 21.21 8.47
C VAL A 1008 20.26 20.33 9.64
N THR A 1009 21.17 20.02 10.58
CA THR A 1009 20.85 19.30 11.81
C THR A 1009 19.86 20.10 12.65
N ASP A 1010 18.79 19.43 13.10
CA ASP A 1010 17.84 19.99 14.05
C ASP A 1010 18.58 20.46 15.32
N PRO A 1011 18.40 21.72 15.76
CA PRO A 1011 19.01 22.24 16.99
C PRO A 1011 18.78 21.35 18.23
N CYS A 1012 17.65 20.65 18.32
CA CYS A 1012 17.35 19.73 19.42
C CYS A 1012 18.23 18.47 19.42
N LEU A 1013 18.84 18.13 18.27
CA LEU A 1013 19.72 16.97 18.12
C LEU A 1013 21.20 17.29 18.35
N VAL A 1014 21.58 18.57 18.35
CA VAL A 1014 22.98 19.00 18.56
C VAL A 1014 23.60 18.44 19.85
N PRO A 1015 22.90 18.40 21.01
CA PRO A 1015 23.46 17.80 22.23
C PRO A 1015 23.78 16.30 22.13
N TRP A 1016 23.23 15.61 21.13
CA TRP A 1016 23.42 14.17 20.90
C TRP A 1016 24.54 13.86 19.91
N ILE A 1017 25.21 14.87 19.34
CA ILE A 1017 26.40 14.66 18.52
C ILE A 1017 27.51 14.11 19.43
N PHE A 1018 27.85 12.84 19.22
CA PHE A 1018 28.74 12.10 20.11
C PHE A 1018 30.22 12.53 19.94
N THR A 1019 30.57 13.68 20.51
CA THR A 1019 31.95 14.19 20.56
C THR A 1019 32.27 14.75 21.95
N GLN A 1020 33.53 14.60 22.35
CA GLN A 1020 34.05 15.20 23.58
C GLN A 1020 34.75 16.52 23.26
N TYR A 1021 34.04 17.62 23.47
CA TYR A 1021 34.56 18.97 23.26
C TYR A 1021 35.80 19.24 24.10
N CYS A 1022 36.80 19.81 23.44
CA CYS A 1022 38.03 20.29 24.02
C CYS A 1022 37.99 21.81 24.25
N PHE A 1023 37.36 22.54 23.34
CA PHE A 1023 37.30 24.01 23.34
C PHE A 1023 35.90 24.48 22.98
N VAL A 1024 35.50 25.65 23.47
CA VAL A 1024 34.23 26.29 23.06
C VAL A 1024 34.39 26.98 21.69
N ASP A 1025 35.57 27.50 21.38
CA ASP A 1025 35.81 28.37 20.25
C ASP A 1025 37.09 28.01 19.49
N PHE A 1026 37.17 28.38 18.21
CA PHE A 1026 38.34 28.08 17.37
C PHE A 1026 39.64 28.77 17.83
N ASP A 1027 39.54 29.91 18.53
CA ASP A 1027 40.69 30.59 19.14
C ASP A 1027 41.16 29.89 20.43
N LYS A 1028 40.47 28.81 20.86
CA LYS A 1028 40.79 28.00 22.04
C LYS A 1028 40.83 28.83 23.33
N ARG A 1029 40.00 29.87 23.42
CA ARG A 1029 39.96 30.79 24.58
C ARG A 1029 39.36 30.11 25.81
N TRP A 1030 38.42 29.19 25.60
CA TRP A 1030 37.71 28.51 26.67
C TRP A 1030 37.87 26.99 26.56
N GLU A 1031 38.41 26.37 27.60
CA GLU A 1031 38.70 24.93 27.66
C GLU A 1031 37.52 24.16 28.26
N LEU A 1032 37.07 23.09 27.59
CA LEU A 1032 35.95 22.22 28.00
C LEU A 1032 36.37 20.80 28.39
N ALA A 1033 37.67 20.47 28.27
CA ALA A 1033 38.16 19.15 28.59
C ALA A 1033 37.89 18.77 30.06
N ASN A 1034 37.22 17.64 30.29
CA ASN A 1034 36.81 17.16 31.62
C ASN A 1034 37.96 16.78 32.57
N SER A 1035 39.22 16.81 32.11
CA SER A 1035 40.40 16.53 32.93
C SER A 1035 41.64 17.19 32.35
N ALA A 1036 42.62 17.50 33.21
CA ALA A 1036 43.91 18.05 32.79
C ALA A 1036 44.69 17.10 31.85
N ALA A 1037 44.48 15.78 31.97
CA ALA A 1037 45.08 14.81 31.05
C ALA A 1037 44.43 14.85 29.65
N ARG A 1038 43.10 14.99 29.58
CA ARG A 1038 42.39 15.19 28.31
C ARG A 1038 42.76 16.53 27.68
N LEU A 1039 42.85 17.61 28.48
CA LEU A 1039 43.26 18.92 27.99
C LEU A 1039 44.63 18.87 27.33
N ARG A 1040 45.62 18.21 27.96
CA ARG A 1040 46.93 17.98 27.36
C ARG A 1040 46.84 17.23 26.03
N ARG A 1041 45.92 16.27 25.87
CA ARG A 1041 45.66 15.60 24.58
C ARG A 1041 44.96 16.54 23.58
N CYS A 1042 44.02 17.36 24.02
CA CYS A 1042 43.32 18.34 23.19
C CYS A 1042 44.26 19.39 22.60
N GLN A 1043 45.31 19.75 23.33
CA GLN A 1043 46.35 20.68 22.87
C GLN A 1043 47.36 20.02 21.91
N GLN A 1044 47.32 18.69 21.72
CA GLN A 1044 48.14 18.01 20.72
C GLN A 1044 47.66 18.34 19.31
N GLN A 1045 48.60 18.44 18.37
CA GLN A 1045 48.35 18.93 17.01
C GLN A 1045 47.21 18.20 16.29
N TYR A 1046 47.12 16.87 16.40
CA TYR A 1046 46.07 16.07 15.75
C TYR A 1046 44.65 16.32 16.28
N MET A 1047 44.49 16.77 17.54
CA MET A 1047 43.18 17.13 18.10
C MET A 1047 42.79 18.55 17.69
N THR A 1048 43.76 19.47 17.63
CA THR A 1048 43.48 20.86 17.23
C THR A 1048 43.09 21.03 15.77
N THR A 1049 43.36 20.04 14.92
CA THR A 1049 42.93 20.01 13.51
C THR A 1049 41.56 19.35 13.31
N ASN A 1050 40.97 18.79 14.37
CA ASN A 1050 39.66 18.13 14.31
C ASN A 1050 38.55 19.10 14.71
N GLY A 1051 37.71 19.50 13.77
CA GLY A 1051 36.58 20.41 14.03
C GLY A 1051 35.60 19.90 15.09
N ALA A 1052 35.47 18.58 15.29
CA ALA A 1052 34.54 17.99 16.24
C ALA A 1052 34.92 18.23 17.71
N VAL A 1053 36.14 18.70 18.01
CA VAL A 1053 36.54 19.03 19.39
C VAL A 1053 36.17 20.46 19.80
N TYR A 1054 35.51 21.21 18.91
CA TYR A 1054 35.04 22.58 19.13
C TYR A 1054 33.52 22.58 19.25
N LEU A 1055 32.98 23.31 20.23
CA LEU A 1055 31.53 23.43 20.46
C LEU A 1055 30.84 24.31 19.41
#